data_AF-A0A1I3BXA1-F1
#
_entry.id   AF-A0A1I3BXA1-F1
#
_cell.length_a   1.000
_cell.length_b   1.000
_cell.length_c   1.000
_cell.angle_alpha   90.00
_cell.angle_beta   90.00
_cell.angle_gamma   90.00
#
_symmetry.space_group_name_H-M   'P 1'
#
loop_
_entity.id
_entity.type
_entity.pdbx_description
1 polymer ?
#
loop_
_entity_poly.entity_id
_entity_poly.type
_entity_poly.pdbx_seq_one_letter_code
_entity_poly.pdbx_strand_id
1 'polypeptide(L)'
;MPHTASITRLCSLLKPDNDARPTFLFGAGASFSSGIPLAAECVKRLAKQAYADFVLGGKTHPDQIKPSEWTTWLQGQRWYIPGENNLAENFPLVVEHLLKPEAYRRRSLLDLMALRQDVGDGYRAVAELVLRGLAGTILSTNFDVCLPKALNDKQPHIRHVAEVNRGPQDFNEFGLFAKAQIVWLHGKAEQYTDRNLISETQKLDPELIQRLAPLLEATPLIVVGYRGAEPSIMQSLLGEEAGIKFRNGVYWCSRPGEKPHPQVDALARRLDGNFQHLEIESFDALFRDLNHELAGVQRFAAAPSSDDLKQFDDQTVFEASLADVDVDLALTTLKRYSAKLERGDIGSQQLKPLMRELGLLVNDNGIERPTVGCILLFGRDPGRFFPHSIIAGTVNEKKRKLFGGNLIQQHKAVLDWFEEEKINPQIKVKGRRQHESRSVYPERALVELLVNMIVHRDYSVQQPSSINVVPQHGVRFANPGAPSAVASRRLALGPDGAFEPVPQFSDLRNRTLCDVFFGISAMERAGTGLTDTRELAEGLGGAATFAYPPGMDSFTAELFRLRPSAGSDMVARDNRPVGTYVLNLLPFASIPNGMTHIEVTTNRWDELREKVPLSDAGEVIFEWRTGDLWSFAPDVLVNTLFAPVAKGRARTISVEEIEKSPILQAKFSWLCRLHFEAYLKRFEPRGLIIEKDKKGHPARRAYFTALKGNNRPIFYDTPLRKNIRRDVVKRRGEDQKAWFECEGFGYEVVRQADIWGIRIKPFYMFAKRDGASPLPGYMRTSKATRRIKFDRNANVESDLTFWGRFLAEGGPTINIGNGYVGDLLLEGSFVSVDVQEGGLIDGSSAEDRRTA
;
A
#
# COMPACT_ATOMS: atom_id res chain seq x y z
N MET A 1 -12.54 -18.52 -30.17
CA MET A 1 -12.08 -19.58 -29.23
C MET A 1 -12.40 -19.12 -27.82
N PRO A 2 -12.82 -20.01 -26.89
CA PRO A 2 -13.11 -19.60 -25.52
C PRO A 2 -11.83 -19.11 -24.80
N HIS A 3 -11.99 -18.27 -23.77
CA HIS A 3 -10.90 -17.61 -23.03
C HIS A 3 -9.71 -18.54 -22.71
N THR A 4 -9.93 -19.69 -22.09
CA THR A 4 -8.84 -20.62 -21.72
C THR A 4 -8.03 -21.10 -22.94
N ALA A 5 -8.69 -21.39 -24.07
CA ALA A 5 -8.00 -21.78 -25.29
C ALA A 5 -7.25 -20.61 -25.93
N SER A 6 -7.81 -19.39 -25.85
CA SER A 6 -7.13 -18.16 -26.25
C SER A 6 -5.84 -17.95 -25.46
N ILE A 7 -5.87 -18.15 -24.13
CA ILE A 7 -4.68 -18.08 -23.26
C ILE A 7 -3.63 -19.09 -23.70
N THR A 8 -3.98 -20.37 -23.85
CA THR A 8 -3.02 -21.41 -24.29
C THR A 8 -2.36 -21.05 -25.63
N ARG A 9 -3.15 -20.53 -26.58
CA ARG A 9 -2.63 -20.09 -27.89
C ARG A 9 -1.66 -18.93 -27.74
N LEU A 10 -2.01 -17.89 -27.00
CA LEU A 10 -1.17 -16.71 -26.79
C LEU A 10 0.11 -17.06 -26.00
N CYS A 11 0.03 -17.94 -25.00
CA CYS A 11 1.20 -18.44 -24.28
C CYS A 11 2.20 -19.09 -25.23
N SER A 12 1.75 -19.88 -26.21
CA SER A 12 2.64 -20.50 -27.21
C SER A 12 3.42 -19.47 -28.05
N LEU A 13 2.85 -18.29 -28.27
CA LEU A 13 3.51 -17.22 -29.01
C LEU A 13 4.55 -16.47 -28.15
N LEU A 14 4.30 -16.36 -26.85
CA LEU A 14 5.12 -15.60 -25.92
C LEU A 14 6.32 -16.39 -25.39
N LYS A 15 6.29 -17.73 -25.46
CA LYS A 15 7.39 -18.56 -24.95
C LYS A 15 8.72 -18.27 -25.70
N PRO A 16 9.87 -18.44 -25.04
CA PRO A 16 11.18 -18.12 -25.62
C PRO A 16 11.63 -19.00 -26.79
N ASP A 17 11.03 -20.18 -26.95
CA ASP A 17 11.24 -21.10 -28.08
C ASP A 17 10.67 -20.57 -29.41
N ASN A 18 9.77 -19.59 -29.35
CA ASN A 18 9.35 -18.82 -30.50
C ASN A 18 10.29 -17.61 -30.73
N ASP A 19 11.14 -17.68 -31.75
CA ASP A 19 12.07 -16.60 -32.10
C ASP A 19 11.34 -15.27 -32.37
N ALA A 20 10.12 -15.32 -32.90
CA ALA A 20 9.30 -14.14 -33.20
C ALA A 20 8.55 -13.64 -31.96
N ARG A 21 9.19 -12.74 -31.19
CA ARG A 21 8.58 -12.06 -30.02
C ARG A 21 7.32 -11.29 -30.45
N PRO A 22 6.15 -11.50 -29.83
CA PRO A 22 4.91 -10.81 -30.24
C PRO A 22 4.96 -9.29 -30.09
N THR A 23 4.33 -8.61 -31.05
CA THR A 23 4.02 -7.18 -30.98
C THR A 23 2.57 -7.02 -30.50
N PHE A 24 2.33 -6.11 -29.58
CA PHE A 24 0.98 -5.82 -29.08
C PHE A 24 0.43 -4.54 -29.69
N LEU A 25 -0.87 -4.49 -29.96
CA LEU A 25 -1.60 -3.26 -30.27
C LEU A 25 -2.71 -3.07 -29.25
N PHE A 26 -2.63 -1.99 -28.47
CA PHE A 26 -3.63 -1.63 -27.47
C PHE A 26 -4.50 -0.49 -27.92
N GLY A 27 -5.81 -0.71 -27.81
CA GLY A 27 -6.84 0.30 -28.01
C GLY A 27 -7.43 0.83 -26.71
N ALA A 28 -8.37 1.78 -26.83
CA ALA A 28 -8.94 2.50 -25.68
C ALA A 28 -9.65 1.60 -24.67
N GLY A 29 -10.09 0.40 -25.09
CA GLY A 29 -10.69 -0.60 -24.22
C GLY A 29 -9.73 -1.15 -23.15
N ALA A 30 -8.41 -1.06 -23.36
CA ALA A 30 -7.40 -1.51 -22.40
C ALA A 30 -7.37 -0.64 -21.12
N SER A 31 -7.72 0.65 -21.22
CA SER A 31 -7.61 1.62 -20.12
C SER A 31 -8.87 1.81 -19.29
N PHE A 32 -9.94 1.07 -19.60
CA PHE A 32 -11.24 1.23 -18.94
C PHE A 32 -11.19 0.94 -17.43
N SER A 33 -10.50 -0.12 -17.00
CA SER A 33 -10.36 -0.48 -15.58
C SER A 33 -9.48 0.50 -14.79
N SER A 34 -8.57 1.21 -15.46
CA SER A 34 -7.76 2.31 -14.88
C SER A 34 -8.55 3.62 -14.70
N GLY A 35 -9.87 3.60 -14.91
CA GLY A 35 -10.74 4.78 -14.77
C GLY A 35 -10.71 5.74 -15.96
N ILE A 36 -10.04 5.39 -17.06
CA ILE A 36 -10.06 6.18 -18.30
C ILE A 36 -11.36 5.89 -19.06
N PRO A 37 -12.18 6.91 -19.36
CA PRO A 37 -13.44 6.71 -20.06
C PRO A 37 -13.23 6.22 -21.50
N LEU A 38 -14.14 5.37 -21.99
CA LEU A 38 -14.19 4.98 -23.40
C LEU A 38 -14.61 6.17 -24.29
N ALA A 39 -14.30 6.12 -25.58
CA ALA A 39 -14.58 7.21 -26.54
C ALA A 39 -16.01 7.77 -26.47
N ALA A 40 -17.04 6.90 -26.38
CA ALA A 40 -18.42 7.33 -26.25
C ALA A 40 -18.68 8.12 -24.95
N GLU A 41 -18.06 7.72 -23.84
CA GLU A 41 -18.16 8.42 -22.56
C GLU A 41 -17.34 9.71 -22.56
N CYS A 42 -16.18 9.72 -23.21
CA CYS A 42 -15.40 10.95 -23.46
C CYS A 42 -16.24 11.98 -24.22
N VAL A 43 -16.95 11.57 -25.27
CA VAL A 43 -17.86 12.45 -26.03
C VAL A 43 -18.92 13.06 -25.12
N LYS A 44 -19.55 12.26 -24.25
CA LYS A 44 -20.54 12.79 -23.30
C LYS A 44 -19.94 13.81 -22.35
N ARG A 45 -18.78 13.52 -21.76
CA ARG A 45 -18.11 14.40 -20.79
C ARG A 45 -17.67 15.71 -21.44
N LEU A 46 -17.00 15.63 -22.60
CA LEU A 46 -16.53 16.79 -23.35
C LEU A 46 -17.68 17.64 -23.87
N ALA A 47 -18.73 17.02 -24.42
CA ALA A 47 -19.90 17.75 -24.90
C ALA A 47 -20.63 18.44 -23.74
N LYS A 48 -20.79 17.76 -22.59
CA LYS A 48 -21.41 18.35 -21.40
C LYS A 48 -20.58 19.52 -20.85
N GLN A 49 -19.26 19.38 -20.82
CA GLN A 49 -18.35 20.45 -20.39
C GLN A 49 -18.36 21.64 -21.35
N ALA A 50 -18.25 21.40 -22.67
CA ALA A 50 -18.33 22.44 -23.67
C ALA A 50 -19.69 23.17 -23.63
N TYR A 51 -20.79 22.45 -23.40
CA TYR A 51 -22.10 23.04 -23.20
C TYR A 51 -22.15 23.93 -21.94
N ALA A 52 -21.61 23.47 -20.82
CA ALA A 52 -21.52 24.25 -19.59
C ALA A 52 -20.72 25.56 -19.78
N ASP A 53 -19.55 25.45 -20.42
CA ASP A 53 -18.60 26.54 -20.55
C ASP A 53 -19.04 27.55 -21.61
N PHE A 54 -19.44 27.09 -22.80
CA PHE A 54 -19.73 27.97 -23.94
C PHE A 54 -21.20 28.37 -24.07
N VAL A 55 -22.15 27.51 -23.65
CA VAL A 55 -23.59 27.81 -23.79
C VAL A 55 -24.16 28.41 -22.50
N LEU A 56 -23.79 27.86 -21.33
CA LEU A 56 -24.26 28.36 -20.03
C LEU A 56 -23.31 29.39 -19.39
N GLY A 57 -22.20 29.72 -20.05
CA GLY A 57 -21.24 30.73 -19.62
C GLY A 57 -20.46 30.36 -18.35
N GLY A 58 -20.26 29.06 -18.08
CA GLY A 58 -19.44 28.54 -16.98
C GLY A 58 -20.04 28.71 -15.57
N LYS A 59 -21.29 29.16 -15.45
CA LYS A 59 -21.96 29.41 -14.14
C LYS A 59 -22.53 28.15 -13.49
N THR A 60 -22.68 27.08 -14.26
CA THR A 60 -23.34 25.84 -13.82
C THR A 60 -22.36 24.69 -13.91
N HIS A 61 -22.16 23.97 -12.80
CA HIS A 61 -21.27 22.82 -12.78
C HIS A 61 -21.80 21.72 -13.72
N PRO A 62 -20.95 21.02 -14.49
CA PRO A 62 -21.39 19.98 -15.41
C PRO A 62 -22.33 18.95 -14.78
N ASP A 63 -22.16 18.58 -13.52
CA ASP A 63 -23.04 17.61 -12.82
C ASP A 63 -24.48 18.07 -12.59
N GLN A 64 -24.75 19.38 -12.67
CA GLN A 64 -26.09 19.95 -12.48
C GLN A 64 -26.90 20.03 -13.79
N ILE A 65 -26.27 19.73 -14.94
CA ILE A 65 -26.90 19.81 -16.27
C ILE A 65 -27.65 18.52 -16.58
N LYS A 66 -28.91 18.66 -17.00
CA LYS A 66 -29.76 17.50 -17.33
C LYS A 66 -29.26 16.82 -18.61
N PRO A 67 -29.25 15.47 -18.69
CA PRO A 67 -28.82 14.75 -19.88
C PRO A 67 -29.50 15.20 -21.18
N SER A 68 -30.79 15.52 -21.13
CA SER A 68 -31.57 15.95 -22.29
C SER A 68 -31.10 17.29 -22.90
N GLU A 69 -30.54 18.19 -22.09
CA GLU A 69 -30.17 19.55 -22.52
C GLU A 69 -28.94 19.53 -23.44
N TRP A 70 -27.82 19.01 -22.93
CA TRP A 70 -26.59 18.94 -23.72
C TRP A 70 -26.67 17.92 -24.86
N THR A 71 -27.46 16.84 -24.72
CA THR A 71 -27.63 15.84 -25.79
C THR A 71 -28.38 16.42 -26.98
N THR A 72 -29.45 17.19 -26.74
CA THR A 72 -30.21 17.86 -27.82
C THR A 72 -29.33 18.89 -28.53
N TRP A 73 -28.51 19.63 -27.78
CA TRP A 73 -27.56 20.58 -28.35
C TRP A 73 -26.48 19.92 -29.20
N LEU A 74 -25.91 18.79 -28.73
CA LEU A 74 -24.91 18.03 -29.47
C LEU A 74 -25.51 17.44 -30.76
N GLN A 75 -26.71 16.87 -30.69
CA GLN A 75 -27.42 16.32 -31.85
C GLN A 75 -27.83 17.41 -32.86
N GLY A 76 -27.98 18.66 -32.42
CA GLY A 76 -28.25 19.80 -33.29
C GLY A 76 -27.03 20.30 -34.08
N GLN A 77 -25.84 19.78 -33.83
CA GLN A 77 -24.62 20.19 -34.55
C GLN A 77 -24.61 19.60 -35.97
N ARG A 78 -24.27 20.42 -36.97
CA ARG A 78 -24.27 20.02 -38.39
C ARG A 78 -23.28 18.89 -38.73
N TRP A 79 -22.22 18.75 -37.94
CA TRP A 79 -21.18 17.74 -38.11
C TRP A 79 -21.47 16.44 -37.34
N TYR A 80 -22.48 16.40 -36.47
CA TYR A 80 -22.76 15.25 -35.62
C TYR A 80 -23.24 14.04 -36.43
N ILE A 81 -22.66 12.86 -36.16
CA ILE A 81 -23.06 11.59 -36.76
C ILE A 81 -24.19 10.99 -35.92
N PRO A 82 -25.42 10.86 -36.48
CA PRO A 82 -26.58 10.38 -35.73
C PRO A 82 -26.54 8.86 -35.47
N GLY A 83 -27.21 8.45 -34.38
CA GLY A 83 -27.37 7.05 -33.96
C GLY A 83 -26.68 6.76 -32.63
N GLU A 84 -27.37 6.07 -31.71
CA GLU A 84 -26.83 5.78 -30.36
C GLU A 84 -25.54 4.94 -30.39
N ASN A 85 -25.40 4.06 -31.40
CA ASN A 85 -24.22 3.22 -31.57
C ASN A 85 -23.01 3.98 -32.14
N ASN A 86 -23.23 5.14 -32.75
CA ASN A 86 -22.19 5.93 -33.43
C ASN A 86 -21.62 7.04 -32.52
N LEU A 87 -22.01 7.07 -31.25
CA LEU A 87 -21.56 8.13 -30.33
C LEU A 87 -20.04 8.13 -30.15
N ALA A 88 -19.39 6.97 -30.21
CA ALA A 88 -17.92 6.87 -30.15
C ALA A 88 -17.23 7.51 -31.37
N GLU A 89 -17.84 7.39 -32.56
CA GLU A 89 -17.30 7.93 -33.83
C GLU A 89 -17.31 9.47 -33.84
N ASN A 90 -18.10 10.09 -32.97
CA ASN A 90 -18.13 11.54 -32.81
C ASN A 90 -16.94 12.09 -32.00
N PHE A 91 -16.08 11.26 -31.41
CA PHE A 91 -14.96 11.73 -30.58
C PHE A 91 -14.00 12.67 -31.32
N PRO A 92 -13.47 12.34 -32.52
CA PRO A 92 -12.61 13.25 -33.28
C PRO A 92 -13.31 14.58 -33.61
N LEU A 93 -14.59 14.52 -33.97
CA LEU A 93 -15.40 15.69 -34.32
C LEU A 93 -15.63 16.63 -33.12
N VAL A 94 -15.84 16.06 -31.93
CA VAL A 94 -15.94 16.83 -30.67
C VAL A 94 -14.62 17.53 -30.36
N VAL A 95 -13.48 16.83 -30.48
CA VAL A 95 -12.16 17.42 -30.23
C VAL A 95 -11.88 18.56 -31.21
N GLU A 96 -12.26 18.41 -32.47
CA GLU A 96 -12.07 19.42 -33.50
C GLU A 96 -12.99 20.64 -33.29
N HIS A 97 -14.30 20.42 -33.16
CA HIS A 97 -15.28 21.50 -33.24
C HIS A 97 -15.60 22.14 -31.89
N LEU A 98 -15.54 21.38 -30.79
CA LEU A 98 -15.95 21.86 -29.46
C LEU A 98 -14.77 22.26 -28.56
N LEU A 99 -13.58 21.71 -28.79
CA LEU A 99 -12.40 22.00 -27.96
C LEU A 99 -11.49 23.04 -28.63
N LYS A 100 -11.97 24.29 -28.68
CA LYS A 100 -11.18 25.46 -29.10
C LYS A 100 -11.27 26.56 -28.05
N PRO A 101 -10.20 27.33 -27.79
CA PRO A 101 -8.86 27.31 -28.40
C PRO A 101 -7.94 26.19 -27.86
N GLU A 102 -6.70 26.08 -28.38
CA GLU A 102 -5.71 25.02 -28.07
C GLU A 102 -5.51 24.79 -26.56
N ALA A 103 -5.32 25.85 -25.79
CA ALA A 103 -5.13 25.76 -24.33
C ALA A 103 -6.32 25.09 -23.61
N TYR A 104 -7.55 25.32 -24.11
CA TYR A 104 -8.74 24.68 -23.59
C TYR A 104 -8.76 23.19 -23.93
N ARG A 105 -8.44 22.83 -25.18
CA ARG A 105 -8.33 21.43 -25.63
C ARG A 105 -7.34 20.65 -24.80
N ARG A 106 -6.11 21.17 -24.67
CA ARG A 106 -5.03 20.51 -23.92
C ARG A 106 -5.46 20.26 -22.48
N ARG A 107 -6.04 21.27 -21.81
CA ARG A 107 -6.53 21.13 -20.44
C ARG A 107 -7.63 20.08 -20.32
N SER A 108 -8.63 20.09 -21.22
CA SER A 108 -9.75 19.15 -21.15
C SER A 108 -9.34 17.70 -21.47
N LEU A 109 -8.40 17.50 -22.41
CA LEU A 109 -7.84 16.17 -22.67
C LEU A 109 -6.99 15.68 -21.50
N LEU A 110 -6.10 16.52 -20.96
CA LEU A 110 -5.31 16.16 -19.77
C LEU A 110 -6.21 15.81 -18.57
N ASP A 111 -7.33 16.52 -18.36
CA ASP A 111 -8.27 16.21 -17.27
C ASP A 111 -9.02 14.89 -17.50
N LEU A 112 -9.42 14.59 -18.75
CA LEU A 112 -10.00 13.28 -19.08
C LEU A 112 -9.03 12.12 -18.85
N MET A 113 -7.75 12.38 -19.01
CA MET A 113 -6.68 11.38 -19.03
C MET A 113 -5.91 11.31 -17.71
N ALA A 114 -6.23 12.21 -16.77
CA ALA A 114 -5.75 12.15 -15.42
C ALA A 114 -6.23 10.86 -14.76
N LEU A 115 -5.27 10.08 -14.26
CA LEU A 115 -5.55 8.88 -13.47
C LEU A 115 -6.32 9.28 -12.20
N ARG A 116 -7.62 8.96 -12.16
CA ARG A 116 -8.44 9.14 -10.94
C ARG A 116 -8.28 8.00 -9.95
N GLN A 117 -7.66 6.91 -10.39
CA GLN A 117 -7.38 5.69 -9.64
C GLN A 117 -5.98 5.18 -9.99
N ASP A 118 -5.50 4.17 -9.29
CA ASP A 118 -4.27 3.49 -9.67
C ASP A 118 -4.39 2.78 -11.03
N VAL A 119 -3.23 2.52 -11.63
CA VAL A 119 -3.15 1.79 -12.90
C VAL A 119 -3.77 0.40 -12.73
N GLY A 120 -4.65 0.02 -13.65
CA GLY A 120 -5.33 -1.27 -13.65
C GLY A 120 -4.37 -2.46 -13.70
N ASP A 121 -4.80 -3.59 -13.16
CA ASP A 121 -3.95 -4.78 -12.98
C ASP A 121 -3.46 -5.37 -14.30
N GLY A 122 -4.20 -5.19 -15.41
CA GLY A 122 -3.76 -5.62 -16.73
C GLY A 122 -2.48 -4.92 -17.19
N TYR A 123 -2.35 -3.61 -16.97
CA TYR A 123 -1.13 -2.87 -17.35
C TYR A 123 0.06 -3.26 -16.46
N ARG A 124 -0.17 -3.51 -15.17
CA ARG A 124 0.86 -4.05 -14.27
C ARG A 124 1.33 -5.41 -14.74
N ALA A 125 0.40 -6.27 -15.16
CA ALA A 125 0.70 -7.59 -15.70
C ALA A 125 1.46 -7.51 -17.04
N VAL A 126 1.09 -6.60 -17.94
CA VAL A 126 1.86 -6.31 -19.16
C VAL A 126 3.28 -5.88 -18.82
N ALA A 127 3.46 -4.97 -17.87
CA ALA A 127 4.80 -4.52 -17.47
C ALA A 127 5.66 -5.66 -16.91
N GLU A 128 5.06 -6.65 -16.26
CA GLU A 128 5.73 -7.88 -15.83
C GLU A 128 6.14 -8.78 -17.01
N LEU A 129 5.30 -8.94 -18.04
CA LEU A 129 5.69 -9.62 -19.28
C LEU A 129 6.86 -8.92 -19.97
N VAL A 130 6.87 -7.58 -19.97
CA VAL A 130 7.97 -6.79 -20.54
C VAL A 130 9.25 -6.96 -19.72
N LEU A 131 9.14 -6.92 -18.40
CA LEU A 131 10.26 -7.19 -17.47
C LEU A 131 10.88 -8.56 -17.70
N ARG A 132 10.06 -9.60 -17.90
CA ARG A 132 10.49 -10.98 -18.20
C ARG A 132 10.95 -11.18 -19.65
N GLY A 133 10.96 -10.12 -20.47
CA GLY A 133 11.38 -10.17 -21.87
C GLY A 133 10.39 -10.85 -22.82
N LEU A 134 9.19 -11.22 -22.36
CA LEU A 134 8.19 -11.94 -23.15
C LEU A 134 7.42 -11.00 -24.09
N ALA A 135 7.20 -9.74 -23.68
CA ALA A 135 6.56 -8.70 -24.49
C ALA A 135 7.54 -7.53 -24.74
N GLY A 136 7.66 -7.00 -25.95
CA GLY A 136 8.71 -6.03 -26.29
C GLY A 136 8.23 -4.69 -26.81
N THR A 137 7.59 -4.73 -27.97
CA THR A 137 7.02 -3.55 -28.61
C THR A 137 5.51 -3.54 -28.41
N ILE A 138 5.02 -2.42 -27.89
CA ILE A 138 3.60 -2.16 -27.68
C ILE A 138 3.22 -0.93 -28.49
N LEU A 139 2.36 -1.13 -29.47
CA LEU A 139 1.73 -0.07 -30.25
C LEU A 139 0.49 0.39 -29.49
N SER A 140 0.31 1.70 -29.33
CA SER A 140 -0.83 2.26 -28.60
C SER A 140 -1.52 3.33 -29.45
N THR A 141 -2.84 3.20 -29.59
CA THR A 141 -3.72 4.31 -30.01
C THR A 141 -4.21 5.13 -28.82
N ASN A 142 -3.88 4.70 -27.59
CA ASN A 142 -4.26 5.41 -26.38
C ASN A 142 -3.31 6.56 -26.16
N PHE A 143 -3.84 7.63 -25.58
CA PHE A 143 -3.07 8.81 -25.23
C PHE A 143 -2.72 8.86 -23.73
N ASP A 144 -3.28 7.94 -22.93
CA ASP A 144 -3.18 7.97 -21.47
C ASP A 144 -1.79 7.56 -20.95
N VAL A 145 -1.57 7.82 -19.66
CA VAL A 145 -0.28 7.57 -18.98
C VAL A 145 -0.18 6.17 -18.37
N CYS A 146 -1.16 5.27 -18.58
CA CYS A 146 -1.20 3.97 -17.89
C CYS A 146 0.00 3.10 -18.24
N LEU A 147 0.33 2.97 -19.53
CA LEU A 147 1.43 2.13 -19.99
C LEU A 147 2.81 2.68 -19.60
N PRO A 148 3.13 3.98 -19.83
CA PRO A 148 4.39 4.56 -19.35
C PRO A 148 4.53 4.45 -17.83
N LYS A 149 3.46 4.71 -17.07
CA LYS A 149 3.49 4.59 -15.60
C LYS A 149 3.78 3.15 -15.19
N ALA A 150 3.05 2.17 -15.73
CA ALA A 150 3.26 0.76 -15.40
C ALA A 150 4.68 0.26 -15.72
N LEU A 151 5.27 0.69 -16.85
CA LEU A 151 6.64 0.33 -17.20
C LEU A 151 7.68 1.07 -16.35
N ASN A 152 7.45 2.34 -16.04
CA ASN A 152 8.32 3.13 -15.15
C ASN A 152 8.31 2.61 -13.72
N ASP A 153 7.19 2.08 -13.24
CA ASP A 153 7.09 1.39 -11.95
C ASP A 153 8.06 0.19 -11.88
N LYS A 154 8.46 -0.38 -13.03
CA LYS A 154 9.44 -1.49 -13.14
C LYS A 154 10.89 -1.05 -13.36
N GLN A 155 11.23 0.23 -13.31
CA GLN A 155 12.64 0.66 -13.29
C GLN A 155 13.37 0.10 -12.02
N PRO A 156 14.71 0.19 -11.89
CA PRO A 156 15.65 0.30 -13.00
C PRO A 156 15.76 -1.02 -13.79
N HIS A 157 15.00 -2.07 -13.45
CA HIS A 157 15.02 -3.39 -14.12
C HIS A 157 14.66 -3.31 -15.61
N ILE A 158 13.65 -2.51 -15.94
CA ILE A 158 13.47 -2.01 -17.30
C ILE A 158 14.38 -0.78 -17.43
N ARG A 159 15.55 -0.98 -18.05
CA ARG A 159 16.62 0.03 -18.10
C ARG A 159 16.21 1.30 -18.85
N HIS A 160 15.50 1.11 -19.94
CA HIS A 160 15.04 2.19 -20.80
C HIS A 160 13.73 1.76 -21.42
N VAL A 161 12.78 2.68 -21.48
CA VAL A 161 11.55 2.51 -22.24
C VAL A 161 11.65 3.47 -23.41
N ALA A 162 11.90 2.93 -24.60
CA ALA A 162 11.91 3.73 -25.81
C ALA A 162 10.48 4.20 -26.11
N GLU A 163 10.25 5.52 -26.09
CA GLU A 163 8.97 6.11 -26.48
C GLU A 163 9.11 6.72 -27.88
N VAL A 164 8.49 6.07 -28.87
CA VAL A 164 8.58 6.45 -30.29
C VAL A 164 7.34 7.23 -30.69
N ASN A 165 7.53 8.24 -31.54
CA ASN A 165 6.50 9.12 -32.08
C ASN A 165 5.78 9.95 -31.00
N ARG A 166 6.52 10.53 -30.04
CA ARG A 166 5.90 11.42 -29.02
C ARG A 166 5.45 12.75 -29.64
N GLY A 167 6.21 13.24 -30.61
CA GLY A 167 5.90 14.39 -31.46
C GLY A 167 6.31 14.13 -32.93
N PRO A 168 6.04 15.07 -33.85
CA PRO A 168 6.31 14.88 -35.28
C PRO A 168 7.76 14.51 -35.54
N GLN A 169 7.99 13.43 -36.31
CA GLN A 169 9.30 12.88 -36.67
C GLN A 169 10.20 12.41 -35.50
N ASP A 170 9.64 12.19 -34.29
CA ASP A 170 10.37 11.62 -33.16
C ASP A 170 10.52 10.09 -33.28
N PHE A 171 11.31 9.63 -34.26
CA PHE A 171 11.50 8.20 -34.54
C PHE A 171 12.90 7.67 -34.18
N ASN A 172 13.74 8.49 -33.55
CA ASN A 172 15.15 8.18 -33.30
C ASN A 172 15.36 6.99 -32.36
N GLU A 173 14.44 6.80 -31.41
CA GLU A 173 14.51 5.71 -30.43
C GLU A 173 13.92 4.38 -30.96
N PHE A 174 13.40 4.34 -32.20
CA PHE A 174 12.80 3.13 -32.75
C PHE A 174 13.84 2.03 -32.98
N GLY A 175 13.62 0.86 -32.38
CA GLY A 175 14.43 -0.33 -32.55
C GLY A 175 13.60 -1.60 -32.78
N LEU A 176 13.97 -2.38 -33.79
CA LEU A 176 13.33 -3.68 -34.08
C LEU A 176 13.50 -4.71 -32.94
N PHE A 177 14.59 -4.58 -32.19
CA PHE A 177 14.96 -5.49 -31.08
C PHE A 177 14.86 -4.81 -29.71
N ALA A 178 14.12 -3.70 -29.60
CA ALA A 178 14.00 -2.96 -28.35
C ALA A 178 13.44 -3.85 -27.22
N LYS A 179 14.03 -3.73 -26.02
CA LYS A 179 13.63 -4.53 -24.85
C LYS A 179 12.23 -4.14 -24.36
N ALA A 180 11.99 -2.83 -24.27
CA ALA A 180 10.73 -2.21 -23.90
C ALA A 180 10.53 -0.97 -24.78
N GLN A 181 9.54 -1.00 -25.66
CA GLN A 181 9.25 0.08 -26.59
C GLN A 181 7.75 0.36 -26.63
N ILE A 182 7.39 1.63 -26.46
CA ILE A 182 6.05 2.14 -26.72
C ILE A 182 6.10 2.91 -28.04
N VAL A 183 5.23 2.55 -28.98
CA VAL A 183 5.03 3.31 -30.21
C VAL A 183 3.67 3.97 -30.16
N TRP A 184 3.64 5.29 -30.07
CA TRP A 184 2.42 6.08 -30.07
C TRP A 184 1.92 6.24 -31.50
N LEU A 185 0.89 5.51 -31.90
CA LEU A 185 0.42 5.54 -33.29
C LEU A 185 -0.15 6.92 -33.69
N HIS A 186 -0.70 7.65 -32.72
CA HIS A 186 -1.32 8.96 -32.94
C HIS A 186 -0.63 10.11 -32.17
N GLY A 187 0.59 9.91 -31.69
CA GLY A 187 1.30 10.91 -30.88
C GLY A 187 0.99 10.87 -29.37
N LYS A 188 1.74 11.63 -28.57
CA LYS A 188 1.54 11.72 -27.10
C LYS A 188 0.74 12.97 -26.72
N ALA A 189 -0.23 12.79 -25.81
CA ALA A 189 -1.15 13.82 -25.31
C ALA A 189 -0.47 15.15 -24.91
N GLU A 190 0.66 15.04 -24.22
CA GLU A 190 1.38 16.16 -23.61
C GLU A 190 2.10 17.05 -24.64
N GLN A 191 2.35 16.51 -25.85
CA GLN A 191 3.13 17.13 -26.92
C GLN A 191 2.28 17.48 -28.14
N TYR A 192 0.93 17.39 -28.05
CA TYR A 192 0.04 17.85 -29.12
C TYR A 192 0.30 19.31 -29.46
N THR A 193 0.65 19.55 -30.73
CA THR A 193 0.72 20.87 -31.36
C THR A 193 -0.35 20.95 -32.45
N ASP A 194 -0.86 22.16 -32.71
CA ASP A 194 -2.08 22.47 -33.48
C ASP A 194 -2.15 21.99 -34.96
N ARG A 195 -1.22 21.17 -35.48
CA ARG A 195 -1.13 20.88 -36.93
C ARG A 195 -1.83 19.63 -37.46
N ASN A 196 -2.28 18.68 -36.64
CA ASN A 196 -2.87 17.44 -37.17
C ASN A 196 -3.86 16.78 -36.21
N LEU A 197 -5.18 17.01 -36.34
CA LEU A 197 -6.18 16.31 -35.50
C LEU A 197 -7.19 15.48 -36.31
N ILE A 198 -7.39 15.78 -37.59
CA ILE A 198 -8.23 14.97 -38.50
C ILE A 198 -7.34 14.18 -39.47
N SER A 199 -6.24 14.78 -39.96
CA SER A 199 -5.29 14.13 -40.87
C SER A 199 -4.74 12.84 -40.29
N GLU A 200 -4.38 12.83 -39.00
CA GLU A 200 -3.78 11.68 -38.31
C GLU A 200 -4.77 10.55 -37.99
N THR A 201 -6.06 10.86 -37.75
CA THR A 201 -7.10 9.82 -37.56
C THR A 201 -7.56 9.22 -38.88
N GLN A 202 -7.40 9.96 -39.99
CA GLN A 202 -7.68 9.50 -41.34
C GLN A 202 -6.50 8.74 -41.96
N LYS A 203 -5.26 9.19 -41.75
CA LYS A 203 -4.05 8.61 -42.34
C LYS A 203 -2.85 8.70 -41.40
N LEU A 204 -2.16 7.58 -41.19
CA LEU A 204 -0.91 7.54 -40.43
C LEU A 204 0.26 8.13 -41.24
N ASP A 205 1.28 8.60 -40.51
CA ASP A 205 2.54 9.04 -41.09
C ASP A 205 3.19 7.90 -41.90
N PRO A 206 3.46 8.10 -43.22
CA PRO A 206 4.12 7.10 -44.05
C PRO A 206 5.48 6.64 -43.52
N GLU A 207 6.26 7.52 -42.86
CA GLU A 207 7.56 7.15 -42.30
C GLU A 207 7.38 6.17 -41.12
N LEU A 208 6.37 6.39 -40.28
CA LEU A 208 6.04 5.48 -39.19
C LEU A 208 5.64 4.10 -39.73
N ILE A 209 4.81 4.05 -40.77
CA ILE A 209 4.41 2.79 -41.43
C ILE A 209 5.65 2.06 -41.97
N GLN A 210 6.56 2.79 -42.63
CA GLN A 210 7.80 2.21 -43.18
C GLN A 210 8.68 1.58 -42.09
N ARG A 211 8.76 2.19 -40.90
CA ARG A 211 9.51 1.64 -39.76
C ARG A 211 8.81 0.44 -39.11
N LEU A 212 7.48 0.46 -39.03
CA LEU A 212 6.69 -0.62 -38.44
C LEU A 212 6.55 -1.86 -39.33
N ALA A 213 6.57 -1.69 -40.66
CA ALA A 213 6.31 -2.79 -41.59
C ALA A 213 7.27 -4.00 -41.41
N PRO A 214 8.60 -3.83 -41.29
CA PRO A 214 9.50 -4.96 -41.02
C PRO A 214 9.20 -5.68 -39.70
N LEU A 215 8.85 -4.93 -38.65
CA LEU A 215 8.48 -5.48 -37.34
C LEU A 215 7.20 -6.31 -37.42
N LEU A 216 6.16 -5.78 -38.05
CA LEU A 216 4.86 -6.42 -38.19
C LEU A 216 4.87 -7.61 -39.17
N GLU A 217 5.79 -7.64 -40.13
CA GLU A 217 6.00 -8.80 -41.00
C GLU A 217 6.72 -9.93 -40.24
N ALA A 218 7.66 -9.59 -39.34
CA ALA A 218 8.52 -10.52 -38.61
C ALA A 218 7.94 -11.02 -37.28
N THR A 219 6.85 -10.44 -36.77
CA THR A 219 6.28 -10.78 -35.45
C THR A 219 4.78 -11.06 -35.52
N PRO A 220 4.24 -11.94 -34.64
CA PRO A 220 2.80 -12.07 -34.50
C PRO A 220 2.23 -10.80 -33.86
N LEU A 221 1.13 -10.30 -34.40
CA LEU A 221 0.44 -9.11 -33.88
C LEU A 221 -0.73 -9.52 -33.00
N ILE A 222 -0.71 -9.13 -31.72
CA ILE A 222 -1.81 -9.37 -30.78
C ILE A 222 -2.55 -8.06 -30.54
N VAL A 223 -3.82 -7.99 -30.94
CA VAL A 223 -4.67 -6.80 -30.84
C VAL A 223 -5.62 -6.93 -29.67
N VAL A 224 -5.60 -6.00 -28.72
CA VAL A 224 -6.41 -6.04 -27.50
C VAL A 224 -7.07 -4.70 -27.20
N GLY A 225 -8.36 -4.72 -26.87
CA GLY A 225 -9.10 -3.51 -26.47
C GLY A 225 -9.32 -2.51 -27.62
N TYR A 226 -9.13 -2.94 -28.87
CA TYR A 226 -9.26 -2.13 -30.06
C TYR A 226 -10.53 -2.48 -30.85
N ARG A 227 -11.35 -1.47 -31.18
CA ARG A 227 -12.63 -1.68 -31.89
C ARG A 227 -12.49 -1.85 -33.40
N GLY A 228 -11.41 -1.35 -33.99
CA GLY A 228 -11.19 -1.39 -35.43
C GLY A 228 -12.09 -0.44 -36.23
N ALA A 229 -12.38 0.74 -35.69
CA ALA A 229 -13.20 1.76 -36.35
C ALA A 229 -12.38 2.87 -37.03
N GLU A 230 -11.11 3.07 -36.64
CA GLU A 230 -10.33 4.20 -37.15
C GLU A 230 -9.67 3.87 -38.50
N PRO A 231 -9.89 4.70 -39.55
CA PRO A 231 -9.29 4.48 -40.87
C PRO A 231 -7.76 4.50 -40.85
N SER A 232 -7.14 5.41 -40.11
CA SER A 232 -5.68 5.50 -39.99
C SER A 232 -5.00 4.18 -39.62
N ILE A 233 -5.62 3.39 -38.74
CA ILE A 233 -5.09 2.08 -38.35
C ILE A 233 -5.58 0.99 -39.31
N MET A 234 -6.89 0.92 -39.56
CA MET A 234 -7.49 -0.19 -40.30
C MET A 234 -7.21 -0.17 -41.81
N GLN A 235 -7.01 1.01 -42.39
CA GLN A 235 -6.68 1.20 -43.81
C GLN A 235 -5.17 1.39 -43.99
N SER A 236 -4.56 2.33 -43.26
CA SER A 236 -3.15 2.70 -43.52
C SER A 236 -2.10 1.79 -42.88
N LEU A 237 -2.37 1.13 -41.74
CA LEU A 237 -1.41 0.20 -41.09
C LEU A 237 -1.78 -1.27 -41.28
N LEU A 238 -3.03 -1.63 -41.01
CA LEU A 238 -3.51 -3.00 -41.08
C LEU A 238 -4.15 -3.34 -42.42
N GLY A 239 -4.46 -2.35 -43.26
CA GLY A 239 -5.14 -2.53 -44.54
C GLY A 239 -4.21 -2.82 -45.71
N GLU A 240 -4.75 -2.77 -46.92
CA GLU A 240 -3.98 -3.00 -48.16
C GLU A 240 -2.93 -1.91 -48.43
N GLU A 241 -3.18 -0.67 -47.98
CA GLU A 241 -2.26 0.47 -48.21
C GLU A 241 -0.87 0.23 -47.62
N ALA A 242 -0.78 -0.48 -46.50
CA ALA A 242 0.47 -0.81 -45.84
C ALA A 242 1.28 -1.88 -46.59
N GLY A 243 0.63 -2.73 -47.40
CA GLY A 243 1.26 -3.85 -48.09
C GLY A 243 1.78 -4.98 -47.18
N ILE A 244 1.48 -4.96 -45.87
CA ILE A 244 1.95 -5.94 -44.88
C ILE A 244 1.10 -7.22 -44.97
N LYS A 245 1.75 -8.38 -44.99
CA LYS A 245 1.10 -9.70 -45.13
C LYS A 245 0.87 -10.41 -43.80
N PHE A 246 1.51 -9.94 -42.72
CA PHE A 246 1.39 -10.49 -41.37
C PHE A 246 1.63 -12.02 -41.34
N ARG A 247 2.80 -12.45 -41.80
CA ARG A 247 3.13 -13.89 -41.98
C ARG A 247 3.05 -14.71 -40.70
N ASN A 248 3.22 -14.07 -39.54
CA ASN A 248 3.14 -14.70 -38.23
C ASN A 248 1.74 -14.61 -37.60
N GLY A 249 0.79 -14.03 -38.32
CA GLY A 249 -0.61 -13.93 -37.96
C GLY A 249 -0.99 -12.69 -37.15
N VAL A 250 -2.27 -12.34 -37.24
CA VAL A 250 -2.96 -11.32 -36.44
C VAL A 250 -3.95 -12.03 -35.51
N TYR A 251 -3.78 -11.82 -34.20
CA TYR A 251 -4.59 -12.41 -33.15
C TYR A 251 -5.45 -11.31 -32.54
N TRP A 252 -6.74 -11.34 -32.87
CA TRP A 252 -7.69 -10.29 -32.48
C TRP A 252 -8.49 -10.71 -31.25
N CYS A 253 -8.26 -10.04 -30.12
CA CYS A 253 -8.92 -10.33 -28.87
C CYS A 253 -10.22 -9.51 -28.71
N SER A 254 -11.34 -10.19 -28.50
CA SER A 254 -12.67 -9.61 -28.29
C SER A 254 -13.33 -10.16 -27.02
N ARG A 255 -14.31 -9.46 -26.47
CA ARG A 255 -15.11 -10.00 -25.35
C ARG A 255 -16.25 -10.88 -25.86
N PRO A 256 -16.75 -11.84 -25.04
CA PRO A 256 -17.90 -12.65 -25.38
C PRO A 256 -19.10 -11.78 -25.81
N GLY A 257 -19.62 -12.03 -27.01
CA GLY A 257 -20.78 -11.32 -27.56
C GLY A 257 -20.47 -9.95 -28.18
N GLU A 258 -19.23 -9.48 -28.17
CA GLU A 258 -18.82 -8.23 -28.84
C GLU A 258 -18.70 -8.46 -30.35
N LYS A 259 -19.49 -7.72 -31.15
CA LYS A 259 -19.38 -7.78 -32.62
C LYS A 259 -18.26 -6.85 -33.08
N PRO A 260 -17.26 -7.36 -33.83
CA PRO A 260 -16.21 -6.51 -34.36
C PRO A 260 -16.76 -5.52 -35.40
N HIS A 261 -16.07 -4.40 -35.59
CA HIS A 261 -16.44 -3.40 -36.59
C HIS A 261 -16.30 -3.98 -38.01
N PRO A 262 -17.11 -3.56 -39.01
CA PRO A 262 -17.05 -4.13 -40.37
C PRO A 262 -15.68 -4.07 -41.06
N GLN A 263 -14.83 -3.11 -40.68
CA GLN A 263 -13.45 -3.04 -41.17
C GLN A 263 -12.58 -4.21 -40.67
N VAL A 264 -12.85 -4.73 -39.48
CA VAL A 264 -12.18 -5.93 -38.94
C VAL A 264 -12.61 -7.17 -39.72
N ASP A 265 -13.89 -7.28 -40.08
CA ASP A 265 -14.38 -8.36 -40.95
C ASP A 265 -13.77 -8.30 -42.35
N ALA A 266 -13.51 -7.09 -42.87
CA ALA A 266 -12.77 -6.90 -44.11
C ALA A 266 -11.30 -7.34 -43.98
N LEU A 267 -10.65 -6.96 -42.87
CA LEU A 267 -9.28 -7.38 -42.56
C LEU A 267 -9.17 -8.91 -42.43
N ALA A 268 -10.10 -9.55 -41.73
CA ALA A 268 -10.15 -10.99 -41.55
C ALA A 268 -10.28 -11.72 -42.90
N ARG A 269 -11.15 -11.23 -43.79
CA ARG A 269 -11.28 -11.77 -45.16
C ARG A 269 -10.02 -11.58 -46.00
N ARG A 270 -9.30 -10.46 -45.82
CA ARG A 270 -8.05 -10.17 -46.53
C ARG A 270 -6.91 -11.11 -46.11
N LEU A 271 -6.80 -11.37 -44.80
CA LEU A 271 -5.71 -12.15 -44.22
C LEU A 271 -5.99 -13.65 -44.17
N ASP A 272 -7.27 -14.05 -44.29
CA ASP A 272 -7.73 -15.44 -44.33
C ASP A 272 -7.12 -16.26 -43.18
N GLY A 273 -6.34 -17.32 -43.48
CA GLY A 273 -5.71 -18.18 -42.47
C GLY A 273 -4.72 -17.49 -41.50
N ASN A 274 -4.27 -16.27 -41.82
CA ASN A 274 -3.40 -15.47 -40.95
C ASN A 274 -4.16 -14.59 -39.95
N PHE A 275 -5.50 -14.65 -39.89
CA PHE A 275 -6.29 -13.95 -38.89
C PHE A 275 -6.97 -14.92 -37.93
N GLN A 276 -6.79 -14.72 -36.62
CA GLN A 276 -7.42 -15.54 -35.60
C GLN A 276 -8.22 -14.68 -34.62
N HIS A 277 -9.47 -15.06 -34.41
CA HIS A 277 -10.36 -14.42 -33.43
C HIS A 277 -10.31 -15.16 -32.09
N LEU A 278 -9.92 -14.42 -31.04
CA LEU A 278 -9.73 -14.93 -29.69
C LEU A 278 -10.74 -14.26 -28.75
N GLU A 279 -11.55 -15.05 -28.05
CA GLU A 279 -12.41 -14.47 -27.00
C GLU A 279 -11.59 -14.36 -25.72
N ILE A 280 -11.71 -13.23 -25.03
CA ILE A 280 -11.08 -12.93 -23.74
C ILE A 280 -12.13 -12.37 -22.77
N GLU A 281 -12.02 -12.65 -21.48
CA GLU A 281 -12.96 -12.10 -20.49
C GLU A 281 -12.83 -10.56 -20.38
N SER A 282 -11.60 -10.08 -20.23
CA SER A 282 -11.25 -8.67 -20.16
C SER A 282 -9.75 -8.47 -20.41
N PHE A 283 -9.31 -7.22 -20.58
CA PHE A 283 -7.88 -6.87 -20.67
C PHE A 283 -7.12 -7.32 -19.41
N ASP A 284 -7.65 -7.03 -18.22
CA ASP A 284 -7.03 -7.40 -16.95
C ASP A 284 -6.96 -8.92 -16.77
N ALA A 285 -8.07 -9.63 -17.03
CA ALA A 285 -8.10 -11.08 -16.93
C ALA A 285 -7.14 -11.75 -17.92
N LEU A 286 -7.08 -11.27 -19.17
CA LEU A 286 -6.16 -11.78 -20.18
C LEU A 286 -4.71 -11.74 -19.67
N PHE A 287 -4.22 -10.56 -19.26
CA PHE A 287 -2.82 -10.41 -18.91
C PHE A 287 -2.46 -11.04 -17.57
N ARG A 288 -3.39 -11.05 -16.61
CA ARG A 288 -3.22 -11.80 -15.36
C ARG A 288 -3.07 -13.29 -15.63
N ASP A 289 -3.96 -13.87 -16.44
CA ASP A 289 -3.96 -15.30 -16.70
C ASP A 289 -2.77 -15.71 -17.59
N LEU A 290 -2.35 -14.84 -18.53
CA LEU A 290 -1.08 -15.01 -19.26
C LEU A 290 0.13 -15.03 -18.31
N ASN A 291 0.18 -14.13 -17.32
CA ASN A 291 1.26 -14.13 -16.34
C ASN A 291 1.30 -15.40 -15.52
N HIS A 292 0.12 -15.91 -15.13
CA HIS A 292 -0.02 -17.15 -14.38
C HIS A 292 0.48 -18.36 -15.16
N GLU A 293 0.02 -18.54 -16.40
CA GLU A 293 0.43 -19.66 -17.26
C GLU A 293 1.90 -19.59 -17.69
N LEU A 294 2.45 -18.38 -17.79
CA LEU A 294 3.87 -18.14 -18.08
C LEU A 294 4.70 -17.97 -16.81
N ALA A 295 4.20 -18.38 -15.64
CA ALA A 295 4.94 -18.29 -14.39
C ALA A 295 6.33 -18.95 -14.52
N GLY A 296 7.36 -18.20 -14.16
CA GLY A 296 8.75 -18.64 -14.26
C GLY A 296 9.36 -18.68 -15.66
N VAL A 297 8.60 -18.37 -16.71
CA VAL A 297 9.11 -18.25 -18.08
C VAL A 297 9.72 -16.87 -18.27
N GLN A 298 10.92 -16.81 -18.85
CA GLN A 298 11.61 -15.56 -19.15
C GLN A 298 12.46 -15.68 -20.42
N ARG A 299 12.59 -14.57 -21.13
CA ARG A 299 13.45 -14.43 -22.31
C ARG A 299 14.58 -13.46 -21.98
N PHE A 300 15.80 -13.96 -21.89
CA PHE A 300 16.98 -13.13 -21.67
C PHE A 300 17.34 -12.38 -22.95
N ALA A 301 17.58 -11.07 -22.84
CA ALA A 301 18.04 -10.27 -23.96
C ALA A 301 19.54 -10.51 -24.22
N ALA A 302 19.98 -10.28 -25.47
CA ALA A 302 21.40 -10.18 -25.78
C ALA A 302 22.04 -8.99 -25.04
N ALA A 303 23.35 -9.05 -24.80
CA ALA A 303 24.08 -7.99 -24.11
C ALA A 303 23.86 -6.65 -24.83
N PRO A 304 23.64 -5.53 -24.11
CA PRO A 304 23.43 -4.23 -24.73
C PRO A 304 24.64 -3.84 -25.59
N SER A 305 24.39 -3.43 -26.83
CA SER A 305 25.40 -2.90 -27.75
C SER A 305 25.85 -1.51 -27.30
N SER A 306 26.93 -1.49 -26.52
CA SER A 306 27.97 -0.48 -26.27
C SER A 306 27.76 1.05 -26.26
N ASP A 307 26.62 1.68 -26.60
CA ASP A 307 26.60 3.16 -26.81
C ASP A 307 25.71 4.03 -25.89
N ASP A 308 24.92 3.47 -24.97
CA ASP A 308 24.19 4.30 -23.99
C ASP A 308 25.09 4.71 -22.81
N LEU A 309 24.96 5.97 -22.36
CA LEU A 309 25.69 6.63 -21.25
C LEU A 309 26.09 5.67 -20.10
N LYS A 310 27.27 5.05 -20.22
CA LYS A 310 27.78 4.05 -19.25
C LYS A 310 28.18 4.74 -17.95
N GLN A 311 27.56 4.33 -16.83
CA GLN A 311 28.03 4.74 -15.51
C GLN A 311 29.32 3.99 -15.15
N PHE A 312 29.99 4.38 -14.07
CA PHE A 312 31.25 3.76 -13.67
C PHE A 312 31.10 2.26 -13.41
N ASP A 313 29.98 1.83 -12.81
CA ASP A 313 29.70 0.43 -12.53
C ASP A 313 29.38 -0.42 -13.77
N ASP A 314 29.06 0.20 -14.91
CA ASP A 314 28.82 -0.48 -16.20
C ASP A 314 30.11 -0.73 -17.00
N GLN A 315 31.25 -0.18 -16.57
CA GLN A 315 32.52 -0.32 -17.28
C GLN A 315 33.10 -1.73 -17.11
N THR A 316 33.78 -2.24 -18.14
CA THR A 316 34.45 -3.55 -18.10
C THR A 316 35.75 -3.50 -17.31
N VAL A 317 36.03 -4.51 -16.48
CA VAL A 317 37.32 -4.66 -15.81
C VAL A 317 38.20 -5.58 -16.66
N PHE A 318 39.11 -5.01 -17.44
CA PHE A 318 39.87 -5.74 -18.47
C PHE A 318 40.70 -6.92 -17.91
N GLU A 319 41.25 -6.75 -16.71
CA GLU A 319 42.08 -7.74 -16.00
C GLU A 319 41.26 -8.79 -15.23
N ALA A 320 39.92 -8.67 -15.21
CA ALA A 320 39.05 -9.59 -14.51
C ALA A 320 38.46 -10.64 -15.47
N SER A 321 38.26 -11.84 -14.92
CA SER A 321 37.58 -12.94 -15.60
C SER A 321 36.45 -13.49 -14.71
N LEU A 322 35.66 -14.42 -15.24
CA LEU A 322 34.64 -15.10 -14.44
C LEU A 322 35.22 -15.86 -13.24
N ALA A 323 36.51 -16.24 -13.27
CA ALA A 323 37.17 -16.90 -12.13
C ALA A 323 37.29 -15.99 -10.90
N ASP A 324 37.34 -14.67 -11.12
CA ASP A 324 37.38 -13.67 -10.05
C ASP A 324 36.01 -13.41 -9.40
N VAL A 325 34.95 -13.98 -9.98
CA VAL A 325 33.57 -13.86 -9.50
C VAL A 325 33.21 -15.05 -8.59
N ASP A 326 32.64 -14.73 -7.43
CA ASP A 326 31.96 -15.67 -6.56
C ASP A 326 30.59 -16.01 -7.15
N VAL A 327 30.59 -17.04 -8.00
CA VAL A 327 29.40 -17.51 -8.73
C VAL A 327 28.31 -18.03 -7.78
N ASP A 328 28.68 -18.59 -6.62
CA ASP A 328 27.71 -19.10 -5.64
C ASP A 328 27.00 -17.96 -4.93
N LEU A 329 27.74 -16.91 -4.57
CA LEU A 329 27.16 -15.67 -4.05
C LEU A 329 26.28 -14.98 -5.09
N ALA A 330 26.72 -14.91 -6.35
CA ALA A 330 25.92 -14.36 -7.44
C ALA A 330 24.63 -15.15 -7.63
N LEU A 331 24.67 -16.49 -7.65
CA LEU A 331 23.49 -17.34 -7.80
C LEU A 331 22.50 -17.15 -6.66
N THR A 332 22.95 -17.21 -5.41
CA THR A 332 22.08 -17.06 -4.23
C THR A 332 21.49 -15.65 -4.11
N THR A 333 22.23 -14.62 -4.51
CA THR A 333 21.75 -13.23 -4.54
C THR A 333 20.75 -13.01 -5.67
N LEU A 334 21.06 -13.49 -6.88
CA LEU A 334 20.20 -13.30 -8.05
C LEU A 334 18.95 -14.19 -8.04
N LYS A 335 18.96 -15.31 -7.29
CA LYS A 335 17.73 -16.04 -6.94
C LYS A 335 16.76 -15.19 -6.12
N ARG A 336 17.25 -14.48 -5.09
CA ARG A 336 16.42 -13.56 -4.29
C ARG A 336 15.92 -12.40 -5.13
N TYR A 337 16.79 -11.83 -5.96
CA TYR A 337 16.42 -10.82 -6.96
C TYR A 337 15.27 -11.27 -7.85
N SER A 338 15.37 -12.45 -8.47
CA SER A 338 14.31 -12.93 -9.36
C SER A 338 13.04 -13.32 -8.65
N ALA A 339 13.12 -13.84 -7.42
CA ALA A 339 11.94 -14.12 -6.61
C ALA A 339 11.18 -12.83 -6.25
N LYS A 340 11.90 -11.77 -5.83
CA LYS A 340 11.31 -10.46 -5.52
C LYS A 340 10.63 -9.81 -6.72
N LEU A 341 11.19 -10.02 -7.92
CA LEU A 341 10.69 -9.43 -9.16
C LEU A 341 9.78 -10.36 -9.95
N GLU A 342 9.39 -11.50 -9.37
CA GLU A 342 8.48 -12.48 -9.97
C GLU A 342 8.99 -13.00 -11.34
N ARG A 343 10.32 -13.01 -11.52
CA ARG A 343 10.99 -13.43 -12.76
C ARG A 343 11.17 -14.94 -12.91
N GLY A 344 10.74 -15.72 -11.91
CA GLY A 344 10.91 -17.17 -11.88
C GLY A 344 12.13 -17.65 -11.08
N ASP A 345 12.22 -18.97 -10.90
CA ASP A 345 13.39 -19.59 -10.30
C ASP A 345 14.58 -19.56 -11.26
N ILE A 346 15.77 -19.34 -10.72
CA ILE A 346 17.01 -19.23 -11.49
C ILE A 346 17.97 -20.33 -11.07
N GLY A 347 18.27 -21.22 -12.01
CA GLY A 347 19.32 -22.22 -11.86
C GLY A 347 20.66 -21.76 -12.40
N SER A 348 21.66 -22.65 -12.34
CA SER A 348 23.00 -22.40 -12.85
C SER A 348 23.04 -22.11 -14.36
N GLN A 349 22.10 -22.67 -15.13
CA GLN A 349 22.01 -22.43 -16.58
C GLN A 349 21.53 -21.01 -16.91
N GLN A 350 20.64 -20.44 -16.08
CA GLN A 350 20.04 -19.12 -16.28
C GLN A 350 20.90 -17.99 -15.68
N LEU A 351 21.86 -18.32 -14.81
CA LEU A 351 22.68 -17.33 -14.12
C LEU A 351 23.47 -16.43 -15.08
N LYS A 352 24.27 -17.02 -16.00
CA LYS A 352 25.07 -16.23 -16.96
C LYS A 352 24.20 -15.37 -17.88
N PRO A 353 23.12 -15.90 -18.50
CA PRO A 353 22.17 -15.08 -19.25
C PRO A 353 21.63 -13.89 -18.44
N LEU A 354 21.21 -14.11 -17.19
CA LEU A 354 20.75 -13.03 -16.33
C LEU A 354 21.86 -12.01 -16.06
N MET A 355 23.07 -12.45 -15.73
CA MET A 355 24.20 -11.55 -15.47
C MET A 355 24.52 -10.68 -16.69
N ARG A 356 24.37 -11.19 -17.92
CA ARG A 356 24.51 -10.38 -19.14
C ARG A 356 23.40 -9.35 -19.27
N GLU A 357 22.16 -9.75 -19.02
CA GLU A 357 21.01 -8.84 -19.05
C GLU A 357 21.14 -7.72 -18.03
N LEU A 358 21.64 -8.04 -16.83
CA LEU A 358 21.92 -7.09 -15.75
C LEU A 358 23.21 -6.30 -15.97
N GLY A 359 23.91 -6.47 -17.10
CA GLY A 359 25.16 -5.76 -17.41
C GLY A 359 26.30 -6.06 -16.44
N LEU A 360 26.22 -7.17 -15.71
CA LEU A 360 27.30 -7.68 -14.86
C LEU A 360 28.37 -8.37 -15.71
N LEU A 361 27.96 -8.95 -16.85
CA LEU A 361 28.85 -9.53 -17.86
C LEU A 361 28.61 -8.85 -19.21
N VAL A 362 29.68 -8.43 -19.86
CA VAL A 362 29.62 -7.79 -21.19
C VAL A 362 30.57 -8.53 -22.14
N ASN A 363 30.17 -8.65 -23.41
CA ASN A 363 31.04 -9.18 -24.45
C ASN A 363 31.89 -8.03 -25.03
N ASP A 364 33.20 -8.14 -24.90
CA ASP A 364 34.17 -7.18 -25.40
C ASP A 364 35.12 -7.89 -26.38
N ASN A 365 34.93 -7.63 -27.68
CA ASN A 365 35.66 -8.24 -28.79
C ASN A 365 35.65 -9.80 -28.79
N GLY A 366 34.50 -10.40 -28.49
CA GLY A 366 34.34 -11.86 -28.44
C GLY A 366 34.70 -12.49 -27.10
N ILE A 367 35.21 -11.71 -26.15
CA ILE A 367 35.59 -12.16 -24.81
C ILE A 367 34.57 -11.65 -23.79
N GLU A 368 33.96 -12.56 -23.03
CA GLU A 368 33.05 -12.20 -21.94
C GLU A 368 33.85 -11.71 -20.72
N ARG A 369 33.60 -10.47 -20.29
CA ARG A 369 34.29 -9.82 -19.16
C ARG A 369 33.30 -9.35 -18.08
N PRO A 370 33.67 -9.45 -16.80
CA PRO A 370 32.93 -8.80 -15.71
C PRO A 370 33.00 -7.28 -15.80
N THR A 371 31.92 -6.62 -15.39
CA THR A 371 31.91 -5.16 -15.17
C THR A 371 32.37 -4.80 -13.75
N VAL A 372 32.63 -3.51 -13.54
CA VAL A 372 32.96 -2.95 -12.22
C VAL A 372 31.87 -3.34 -11.21
N GLY A 373 30.59 -3.18 -11.55
CA GLY A 373 29.46 -3.57 -10.71
C GLY A 373 29.48 -5.06 -10.35
N CYS A 374 29.84 -5.94 -11.31
CA CYS A 374 29.98 -7.37 -11.05
C CYS A 374 31.09 -7.69 -10.04
N ILE A 375 32.25 -7.06 -10.17
CA ILE A 375 33.37 -7.27 -9.26
C ILE A 375 33.06 -6.69 -7.88
N LEU A 376 32.46 -5.50 -7.80
CA LEU A 376 32.07 -4.90 -6.54
C LEU A 376 31.02 -5.74 -5.80
N LEU A 377 30.01 -6.27 -6.49
CA LEU A 377 28.94 -7.07 -5.86
C LEU A 377 29.35 -8.51 -5.54
N PHE A 378 30.09 -9.14 -6.45
CA PHE A 378 30.32 -10.59 -6.45
C PHE A 378 31.78 -10.99 -6.59
N GLY A 379 32.74 -10.07 -6.50
CA GLY A 379 34.16 -10.41 -6.54
C GLY A 379 34.56 -11.30 -5.35
N ARG A 380 35.42 -12.29 -5.61
CA ARG A 380 36.08 -13.07 -4.55
C ARG A 380 37.09 -12.23 -3.78
N ASP A 381 37.83 -11.40 -4.51
CA ASP A 381 38.77 -10.42 -3.97
C ASP A 381 38.66 -9.10 -4.77
N PRO A 382 37.61 -8.30 -4.54
CA PRO A 382 37.45 -7.03 -5.22
C PRO A 382 38.53 -6.01 -4.85
N GLY A 383 39.22 -6.20 -3.72
CA GLY A 383 40.30 -5.33 -3.26
C GLY A 383 41.50 -5.32 -4.21
N ARG A 384 41.70 -6.39 -4.99
CA ARG A 384 42.71 -6.44 -6.06
C ARG A 384 42.51 -5.35 -7.12
N PHE A 385 41.26 -5.01 -7.41
CA PHE A 385 40.89 -4.04 -8.44
C PHE A 385 40.52 -2.67 -7.85
N PHE A 386 39.85 -2.68 -6.69
CA PHE A 386 39.32 -1.49 -6.02
C PHE A 386 39.69 -1.51 -4.53
N PRO A 387 40.97 -1.31 -4.16
CA PRO A 387 41.43 -1.40 -2.77
C PRO A 387 40.76 -0.36 -1.84
N HIS A 388 40.28 0.74 -2.42
CA HIS A 388 39.54 1.80 -1.73
C HIS A 388 38.06 1.49 -1.52
N SER A 389 37.52 0.43 -2.12
CA SER A 389 36.12 0.01 -1.99
C SER A 389 35.88 -0.70 -0.65
N ILE A 390 36.11 0.01 0.44
CA ILE A 390 35.95 -0.46 1.81
C ILE A 390 35.17 0.57 2.64
N ILE A 391 34.50 0.10 3.70
CA ILE A 391 33.88 0.95 4.71
C ILE A 391 34.76 0.92 5.97
N ALA A 392 35.13 2.10 6.48
CA ALA A 392 35.85 2.24 7.74
C ALA A 392 34.88 2.64 8.87
N GLY A 393 34.63 1.74 9.81
CA GLY A 393 33.88 2.03 11.03
C GLY A 393 34.80 2.49 12.16
N THR A 394 34.55 3.63 12.78
CA THR A 394 35.33 4.12 13.92
C THR A 394 34.42 4.40 15.10
N VAL A 395 34.75 3.86 16.27
CA VAL A 395 34.07 4.21 17.54
C VAL A 395 34.96 5.11 18.37
N ASN A 396 34.41 6.27 18.76
CA ASN A 396 35.08 7.25 19.62
C ASN A 396 36.47 7.65 19.08
N GLU A 397 36.58 7.80 17.76
CA GLU A 397 37.81 8.18 17.02
C GLU A 397 39.05 7.29 17.28
N LYS A 398 38.90 6.14 17.95
CA LYS A 398 40.02 5.29 18.40
C LYS A 398 39.95 3.88 17.85
N LYS A 399 38.77 3.25 17.88
CA LYS A 399 38.61 1.85 17.49
C LYS A 399 38.19 1.76 16.04
N ARG A 400 39.16 1.67 15.13
CA ARG A 400 38.92 1.51 13.68
C ARG A 400 38.72 0.02 13.33
N LYS A 401 37.60 -0.29 12.66
CA LYS A 401 37.26 -1.58 12.05
C LYS A 401 37.10 -1.36 10.55
N LEU A 402 37.73 -2.21 9.74
CA LEU A 402 37.60 -2.15 8.28
C LEU A 402 36.66 -3.25 7.81
N PHE A 403 35.70 -2.88 6.97
CA PHE A 403 34.79 -3.79 6.29
C PHE A 403 35.21 -3.85 4.82
N GLY A 404 35.83 -4.97 4.43
CA GLY A 404 36.28 -5.24 3.06
C GLY A 404 35.55 -6.43 2.43
N GLY A 405 36.04 -6.90 1.29
CA GLY A 405 35.36 -7.92 0.48
C GLY A 405 34.33 -7.28 -0.46
N ASN A 406 33.42 -8.08 -1.01
CA ASN A 406 32.39 -7.55 -1.91
C ASN A 406 31.27 -6.82 -1.15
N LEU A 407 30.49 -6.02 -1.86
CA LEU A 407 29.48 -5.13 -1.27
C LEU A 407 28.36 -5.88 -0.56
N ILE A 408 28.04 -7.12 -0.99
CA ILE A 408 27.04 -7.96 -0.30
C ILE A 408 27.57 -8.39 1.08
N GLN A 409 28.85 -8.76 1.16
CA GLN A 409 29.52 -9.09 2.42
C GLN A 409 29.68 -7.86 3.32
N GLN A 410 30.11 -6.71 2.77
CA GLN A 410 30.24 -5.47 3.52
C GLN A 410 28.89 -5.01 4.10
N HIS A 411 27.83 -5.03 3.31
CA HIS A 411 26.47 -4.72 3.77
C HIS A 411 26.09 -5.57 4.99
N LYS A 412 26.23 -6.90 4.89
CA LYS A 412 25.91 -7.80 6.02
C LYS A 412 26.79 -7.51 7.25
N ALA A 413 28.11 -7.39 7.06
CA ALA A 413 29.04 -7.20 8.17
C ALA A 413 28.84 -5.87 8.92
N VAL A 414 28.38 -4.82 8.24
CA VAL A 414 28.06 -3.54 8.87
C VAL A 414 26.70 -3.58 9.58
N LEU A 415 25.70 -4.28 9.04
CA LEU A 415 24.44 -4.53 9.75
C LEU A 415 24.68 -5.28 11.06
N ASP A 416 25.43 -6.38 11.01
CA ASP A 416 25.82 -7.15 12.20
C ASP A 416 26.59 -6.25 13.21
N TRP A 417 27.35 -5.27 12.73
CA TRP A 417 28.06 -4.31 13.59
C TRP A 417 27.11 -3.29 14.24
N PHE A 418 26.04 -2.87 13.57
CA PHE A 418 25.02 -1.98 14.15
C PHE A 418 24.22 -2.63 15.28
N GLU A 419 24.10 -3.95 15.28
CA GLU A 419 23.45 -4.71 16.37
C GLU A 419 24.31 -4.74 17.65
N GLU A 420 25.60 -4.42 17.58
CA GLU A 420 26.46 -4.38 18.76
C GLU A 420 26.05 -3.23 19.70
N GLU A 421 25.88 -3.51 21.00
CA GLU A 421 25.41 -2.57 22.03
C GLU A 421 26.24 -1.27 22.10
N LYS A 422 27.54 -1.34 21.79
CA LYS A 422 28.42 -0.16 21.77
C LYS A 422 28.13 0.82 20.61
N ILE A 423 27.34 0.40 19.62
CA ILE A 423 26.98 1.16 18.42
C ILE A 423 25.56 1.70 18.53
N ASN A 424 24.59 0.83 18.83
CA ASN A 424 23.19 1.20 19.02
C ASN A 424 22.62 0.66 20.35
N PRO A 425 23.01 1.22 21.50
CA PRO A 425 22.59 0.70 22.81
C PRO A 425 21.10 0.88 23.06
N GLN A 426 20.55 0.08 23.97
CA GLN A 426 19.21 0.30 24.54
C GLN A 426 19.27 1.38 25.62
N ILE A 427 18.42 2.39 25.52
CA ILE A 427 18.31 3.47 26.50
C ILE A 427 16.93 3.54 27.13
N LYS A 428 16.89 3.96 28.39
CA LYS A 428 15.66 4.25 29.11
C LYS A 428 15.27 5.71 28.89
N VAL A 429 14.16 5.94 28.21
CA VAL A 429 13.60 7.27 27.97
C VAL A 429 12.58 7.59 29.06
N LYS A 430 12.80 8.69 29.78
CA LYS A 430 11.85 9.18 30.79
C LYS A 430 10.74 9.99 30.11
N GLY A 431 9.57 9.37 29.93
CA GLY A 431 8.34 10.05 29.53
C GLY A 431 7.60 10.68 30.72
N ARG A 432 6.42 11.26 30.46
CA ARG A 432 5.63 11.99 31.48
C ARG A 432 5.00 11.07 32.52
N ARG A 433 4.51 9.89 32.12
CA ARG A 433 3.87 8.90 33.01
C ARG A 433 4.57 7.54 33.07
N GLN A 434 5.27 7.16 32.00
CA GLN A 434 5.93 5.85 31.90
C GLN A 434 7.37 5.99 31.40
N HIS A 435 8.18 4.98 31.72
CA HIS A 435 9.52 4.82 31.17
C HIS A 435 9.48 3.81 30.04
N GLU A 436 10.02 4.17 28.89
CA GLU A 436 10.16 3.28 27.73
C GLU A 436 11.63 2.89 27.57
N SER A 437 11.89 1.64 27.19
CA SER A 437 13.23 1.20 26.76
C SER A 437 13.22 1.07 25.25
N ARG A 438 14.19 1.71 24.57
CA ARG A 438 14.33 1.62 23.12
C ARG A 438 15.77 1.84 22.67
N SER A 439 16.10 1.43 21.45
CA SER A 439 17.39 1.70 20.80
C SER A 439 17.63 3.21 20.67
N VAL A 440 18.89 3.65 20.74
CA VAL A 440 19.26 5.07 20.60
C VAL A 440 18.90 5.61 19.22
N TYR A 441 19.21 4.85 18.17
CA TYR A 441 18.94 5.20 16.78
C TYR A 441 17.90 4.24 16.19
N PRO A 442 17.00 4.72 15.31
CA PRO A 442 16.10 3.84 14.59
C PRO A 442 16.90 2.88 13.72
N GLU A 443 16.68 1.57 13.88
CA GLU A 443 17.39 0.54 13.11
C GLU A 443 17.20 0.73 11.61
N ARG A 444 15.97 1.07 11.19
CA ARG A 444 15.67 1.33 9.79
C ARG A 444 16.44 2.53 9.22
N ALA A 445 16.69 3.58 10.01
CA ALA A 445 17.47 4.73 9.58
C ALA A 445 18.95 4.37 9.36
N LEU A 446 19.53 3.54 10.25
CA LEU A 446 20.90 3.03 10.08
C LEU A 446 21.04 2.17 8.81
N VAL A 447 20.08 1.28 8.56
CA VAL A 447 20.02 0.44 7.36
C VAL A 447 19.92 1.32 6.11
N GLU A 448 19.03 2.29 6.10
CA GLU A 448 18.80 3.18 4.96
C GLU A 448 20.05 4.01 4.64
N LEU A 449 20.73 4.56 5.65
CA LEU A 449 21.98 5.31 5.45
C LEU A 449 23.12 4.41 4.98
N LEU A 450 23.21 3.16 5.44
CA LEU A 450 24.18 2.19 4.95
C LEU A 450 23.95 1.85 3.47
N VAL A 451 22.72 1.59 3.08
CA VAL A 451 22.43 1.25 1.67
C VAL A 451 22.67 2.46 0.79
N ASN A 452 22.25 3.66 1.20
CA ASN A 452 22.58 4.90 0.50
C ASN A 452 24.10 5.10 0.37
N MET A 453 24.85 4.82 1.45
CA MET A 453 26.31 4.86 1.44
C MET A 453 26.90 3.91 0.40
N ILE A 454 26.37 2.70 0.25
CA ILE A 454 26.89 1.73 -0.73
C ILE A 454 26.52 2.13 -2.15
N VAL A 455 25.25 2.34 -2.44
CA VAL A 455 24.76 2.43 -3.82
C VAL A 455 24.99 3.81 -4.46
N HIS A 456 25.15 4.87 -3.66
CA HIS A 456 25.44 6.23 -4.16
C HIS A 456 26.90 6.66 -4.02
N ARG A 457 27.81 5.77 -3.59
CA ARG A 457 29.25 6.06 -3.48
C ARG A 457 29.88 6.34 -4.83
N ASP A 458 30.80 7.30 -4.90
CA ASP A 458 31.67 7.43 -6.06
C ASP A 458 32.79 6.40 -6.04
N TYR A 459 32.65 5.32 -6.80
CA TYR A 459 33.66 4.26 -6.87
C TYR A 459 34.90 4.62 -7.68
N SER A 460 34.90 5.74 -8.40
CA SER A 460 36.09 6.26 -9.07
C SER A 460 37.06 6.95 -8.10
N VAL A 461 36.57 7.42 -6.95
CA VAL A 461 37.38 8.13 -5.96
C VAL A 461 38.10 7.16 -5.03
N GLN A 462 39.43 7.27 -4.99
CA GLN A 462 40.33 6.41 -4.21
C GLN A 462 40.40 6.77 -2.70
N GLN A 463 39.25 6.99 -2.08
CA GLN A 463 39.14 7.23 -0.63
C GLN A 463 38.07 6.30 -0.04
N PRO A 464 38.27 5.70 1.14
CA PRO A 464 37.28 4.82 1.75
C PRO A 464 36.05 5.61 2.22
N SER A 465 34.90 4.94 2.25
CA SER A 465 33.73 5.45 2.97
C SER A 465 33.94 5.31 4.48
N SER A 466 33.31 6.14 5.30
CA SER A 466 33.48 6.06 6.75
C SER A 466 32.18 6.17 7.54
N ILE A 467 32.09 5.42 8.63
CA ILE A 467 31.02 5.48 9.63
C ILE A 467 31.68 5.77 10.98
N ASN A 468 31.45 6.96 11.52
CA ASN A 468 32.03 7.41 12.78
C ASN A 468 30.95 7.50 13.86
N VAL A 469 31.08 6.67 14.88
CA VAL A 469 30.17 6.62 16.03
C VAL A 469 30.81 7.41 17.16
N VAL A 470 30.20 8.55 17.50
CA VAL A 470 30.64 9.40 18.61
C VAL A 470 29.68 9.15 19.78
N PRO A 471 30.15 8.52 20.88
CA PRO A 471 29.32 8.27 22.05
C PRO A 471 28.67 9.56 22.54
N GLN A 472 27.43 9.46 23.02
CA GLN A 472 26.62 10.58 23.50
C GLN A 472 26.30 11.68 22.47
N HIS A 473 26.74 11.56 21.22
CA HIS A 473 26.51 12.59 20.20
C HIS A 473 25.71 12.07 19.00
N GLY A 474 26.28 11.17 18.21
CA GLY A 474 25.68 10.78 16.94
C GLY A 474 26.47 9.71 16.18
N VAL A 475 25.91 9.29 15.05
CA VAL A 475 26.56 8.46 14.05
C VAL A 475 26.66 9.23 12.75
N ARG A 476 27.87 9.44 12.26
CA ARG A 476 28.16 10.13 11.00
C ARG A 476 28.56 9.13 9.92
N PHE A 477 27.86 9.17 8.79
CA PHE A 477 28.16 8.48 7.56
C PHE A 477 28.80 9.47 6.58
N ALA A 478 29.90 9.09 5.94
CA ALA A 478 30.56 9.92 4.94
C ALA A 478 31.00 9.12 3.71
N ASN A 479 30.67 9.65 2.54
CA ASN A 479 31.03 9.12 1.24
C ASN A 479 31.88 10.12 0.45
N PRO A 480 32.93 9.66 -0.25
CA PRO A 480 33.67 10.51 -1.16
C PRO A 480 32.86 10.82 -2.42
N GLY A 481 33.05 12.02 -2.97
CA GLY A 481 32.46 12.50 -4.22
C GLY A 481 31.63 13.76 -4.04
N ALA A 482 31.82 14.71 -4.97
CA ALA A 482 30.98 15.90 -5.12
C ALA A 482 29.54 15.52 -5.54
N PRO A 483 28.53 16.38 -5.29
CA PRO A 483 27.18 16.14 -5.79
C PRO A 483 27.18 16.00 -7.33
N SER A 484 26.32 15.14 -7.86
CA SER A 484 26.20 15.01 -9.32
C SER A 484 25.60 16.27 -9.94
N ALA A 485 25.74 16.44 -11.26
CA ALA A 485 25.09 17.54 -11.98
C ALA A 485 23.56 17.54 -11.86
N VAL A 486 22.93 16.38 -11.61
CA VAL A 486 21.48 16.28 -11.37
C VAL A 486 21.16 16.73 -9.96
N ALA A 487 21.91 16.24 -8.96
CA ALA A 487 21.75 16.61 -7.56
C ALA A 487 21.99 18.11 -7.34
N SER A 488 23.05 18.68 -7.92
CA SER A 488 23.35 20.12 -7.82
C SER A 488 22.27 21.03 -8.41
N ARG A 489 21.45 20.55 -9.35
CA ARG A 489 20.32 21.32 -9.92
C ARG A 489 19.01 21.17 -9.15
N ARG A 490 18.87 20.10 -8.38
CA ARG A 490 17.64 19.75 -7.65
C ARG A 490 17.71 20.09 -6.17
N LEU A 491 18.90 20.03 -5.56
CA LEU A 491 19.10 20.30 -4.13
C LEU A 491 19.40 21.78 -3.91
N ALA A 492 18.71 22.38 -2.94
CA ALA A 492 19.02 23.71 -2.44
C ALA A 492 20.01 23.58 -1.28
N LEU A 493 21.29 23.90 -1.52
CA LEU A 493 22.35 23.82 -0.51
C LEU A 493 22.44 25.12 0.30
N GLY A 494 22.56 24.99 1.62
CA GLY A 494 22.86 26.08 2.54
C GLY A 494 24.35 26.48 2.54
N PRO A 495 24.74 27.51 3.32
CA PRO A 495 26.12 28.02 3.37
C PRO A 495 27.16 27.00 3.87
N ASP A 496 26.72 26.06 4.70
CA ASP A 496 27.50 24.93 5.25
C ASP A 496 27.37 23.66 4.40
N GLY A 497 26.68 23.75 3.25
CA GLY A 497 26.40 22.63 2.37
C GLY A 497 25.24 21.75 2.81
N ALA A 498 24.54 22.07 3.91
CA ALA A 498 23.38 21.32 4.37
C ALA A 498 22.20 21.47 3.42
N PHE A 499 21.35 20.44 3.33
CA PHE A 499 20.15 20.48 2.50
C PHE A 499 19.00 19.67 3.09
N GLU A 500 17.78 20.05 2.73
CA GLU A 500 16.58 19.27 3.06
C GLU A 500 16.33 18.19 2.00
N PRO A 501 16.04 16.94 2.42
CA PRO A 501 15.79 15.87 1.47
C PRO A 501 14.54 16.17 0.64
N VAL A 502 14.65 16.02 -0.68
CA VAL A 502 13.53 16.23 -1.61
C VAL A 502 12.76 14.91 -1.76
N PRO A 503 11.47 14.84 -1.38
CA PRO A 503 10.69 13.63 -1.55
C PRO A 503 10.66 13.18 -3.01
N GLN A 504 10.74 11.88 -3.25
CA GLN A 504 10.68 11.28 -4.60
C GLN A 504 11.82 11.68 -5.53
N PHE A 505 12.91 12.21 -4.97
CA PHE A 505 14.14 12.44 -5.70
C PHE A 505 15.14 11.30 -5.47
N SER A 506 15.62 10.69 -6.55
CA SER A 506 16.70 9.72 -6.52
C SER A 506 17.63 9.95 -7.71
N ASP A 507 18.91 10.12 -7.42
CA ASP A 507 19.97 10.25 -8.42
C ASP A 507 20.86 9.00 -8.39
N LEU A 508 20.67 8.11 -9.36
CA LEU A 508 21.29 6.79 -9.40
C LEU A 508 22.73 6.92 -9.92
N ARG A 509 23.73 7.03 -9.03
CA ARG A 509 25.15 7.10 -9.41
C ARG A 509 25.71 5.76 -9.90
N ASN A 510 25.27 4.66 -9.29
CA ASN A 510 25.65 3.31 -9.66
C ASN A 510 24.39 2.47 -9.89
N ARG A 511 23.89 2.52 -11.12
CA ARG A 511 22.60 1.95 -11.50
C ARG A 511 22.54 0.44 -11.29
N THR A 512 23.59 -0.28 -11.67
CA THR A 512 23.66 -1.74 -11.54
C THR A 512 23.69 -2.14 -10.07
N LEU A 513 24.40 -1.37 -9.22
CA LEU A 513 24.37 -1.57 -7.77
C LEU A 513 22.97 -1.31 -7.19
N CYS A 514 22.34 -0.18 -7.52
CA CYS A 514 20.98 0.14 -7.07
C CYS A 514 19.97 -0.93 -7.50
N ASP A 515 20.08 -1.45 -8.73
CA ASP A 515 19.20 -2.49 -9.27
C ASP A 515 19.25 -3.78 -8.43
N VAL A 516 20.46 -4.25 -8.13
CA VAL A 516 20.66 -5.47 -7.35
C VAL A 516 20.22 -5.28 -5.91
N PHE A 517 20.57 -4.15 -5.26
CA PHE A 517 20.17 -3.87 -3.87
C PHE A 517 18.65 -3.71 -3.70
N PHE A 518 17.96 -3.12 -4.68
CA PHE A 518 16.50 -3.10 -4.70
C PHE A 518 15.92 -4.51 -4.87
N GLY A 519 16.43 -5.29 -5.84
CA GLY A 519 15.92 -6.63 -6.10
C GLY A 519 16.12 -7.61 -4.93
N ILE A 520 17.11 -7.39 -4.05
CA ILE A 520 17.25 -8.17 -2.81
C ILE A 520 16.51 -7.58 -1.61
N SER A 521 15.65 -6.58 -1.83
CA SER A 521 14.86 -5.89 -0.79
C SER A 521 15.70 -5.18 0.29
N ALA A 522 16.91 -4.72 -0.06
CA ALA A 522 17.73 -3.92 0.85
C ALA A 522 17.33 -2.43 0.84
N MET A 523 16.70 -1.94 -0.25
CA MET A 523 16.21 -0.57 -0.38
C MET A 523 14.87 -0.51 -1.12
N GLU A 524 14.19 0.62 -1.00
CA GLU A 524 12.97 0.97 -1.75
C GLU A 524 13.25 2.13 -2.73
N ARG A 525 12.43 2.25 -3.79
CA ARG A 525 12.71 3.16 -4.93
C ARG A 525 11.94 4.46 -4.92
N ALA A 526 11.12 4.71 -3.90
CA ALA A 526 10.29 5.90 -3.82
C ALA A 526 11.09 7.20 -3.63
N GLY A 527 12.42 7.15 -3.51
CA GLY A 527 13.24 8.34 -3.23
C GLY A 527 12.92 8.97 -1.88
N THR A 528 12.40 8.17 -0.94
CA THR A 528 12.00 8.61 0.41
C THR A 528 13.06 8.33 1.46
N GLY A 529 14.10 7.55 1.17
CA GLY A 529 15.05 7.05 2.17
C GLY A 529 15.64 8.11 3.11
N LEU A 530 16.08 9.25 2.59
CA LEU A 530 16.59 10.35 3.43
C LEU A 530 15.47 11.07 4.20
N THR A 531 14.29 11.20 3.60
CA THR A 531 13.09 11.75 4.25
C THR A 531 12.62 10.84 5.40
N ASP A 532 12.49 9.54 5.16
CA ASP A 532 12.11 8.52 6.13
C ASP A 532 13.13 8.47 7.27
N THR A 533 14.42 8.50 6.95
CA THR A 533 15.51 8.60 7.93
C THR A 533 15.32 9.80 8.87
N ARG A 534 14.98 10.98 8.34
CA ARG A 534 14.73 12.18 9.13
C ARG A 534 13.49 12.03 10.01
N GLU A 535 12.38 11.58 9.45
CA GLU A 535 11.12 11.37 10.19
C GLU A 535 11.27 10.32 11.30
N LEU A 536 11.98 9.23 11.04
CA LEU A 536 12.27 8.19 12.03
C LEU A 536 13.16 8.72 13.17
N ALA A 537 14.21 9.49 12.83
CA ALA A 537 15.10 10.10 13.83
C ALA A 537 14.35 11.11 14.70
N GLU A 538 13.57 11.99 14.07
CA GLU A 538 12.70 12.95 14.76
C GLU A 538 11.66 12.25 15.62
N GLY A 539 11.08 11.13 15.16
CA GLY A 539 10.14 10.30 15.91
C GLY A 539 10.72 9.79 17.24
N LEU A 540 12.01 9.48 17.29
CA LEU A 540 12.71 9.13 18.53
C LEU A 540 13.28 10.34 19.29
N GLY A 541 12.98 11.56 18.83
CA GLY A 541 13.42 12.83 19.41
C GLY A 541 14.91 13.14 19.16
N GLY A 542 15.55 12.39 18.26
CA GLY A 542 16.82 12.74 17.66
C GLY A 542 16.64 13.70 16.48
N ALA A 543 17.63 13.75 15.61
CA ALA A 543 17.57 14.48 14.34
C ALA A 543 18.44 13.79 13.30
N ALA A 544 18.18 14.05 12.02
CA ALA A 544 19.07 13.66 10.93
C ALA A 544 19.45 14.90 10.11
N THR A 545 20.72 15.02 9.73
CA THR A 545 21.18 16.08 8.82
C THR A 545 21.93 15.49 7.64
N PHE A 546 21.84 16.17 6.49
CA PHE A 546 22.48 15.78 5.25
C PHE A 546 23.20 16.99 4.65
N ALA A 547 24.43 16.79 4.19
CA ALA A 547 25.23 17.89 3.66
C ALA A 547 26.23 17.43 2.60
N TYR A 548 26.60 18.38 1.75
CA TYR A 548 27.81 18.35 0.94
C TYR A 548 28.76 19.45 1.44
N PRO A 549 29.62 19.20 2.44
CA PRO A 549 30.40 20.24 3.08
C PRO A 549 31.31 20.98 2.09
N PRO A 550 31.36 22.33 2.13
CA PRO A 550 32.18 23.13 1.22
C PRO A 550 33.65 22.72 1.25
N GLY A 551 34.23 22.45 0.08
CA GLY A 551 35.65 22.13 -0.08
C GLY A 551 36.07 20.71 0.33
N MET A 552 35.13 19.84 0.71
CA MET A 552 35.43 18.46 1.10
C MET A 552 35.04 17.41 0.04
N ASP A 553 34.40 17.81 -1.07
CA ASP A 553 33.89 16.92 -2.14
C ASP A 553 33.39 15.58 -1.63
N SER A 554 32.49 15.63 -0.64
CA SER A 554 31.96 14.46 0.03
C SER A 554 30.50 14.67 0.42
N PHE A 555 29.76 13.58 0.45
CA PHE A 555 28.43 13.53 1.03
C PHE A 555 28.53 13.10 2.49
N THR A 556 27.86 13.80 3.39
CA THR A 556 27.76 13.44 4.81
C THR A 556 26.32 13.34 5.26
N ALA A 557 26.00 12.29 6.02
CA ALA A 557 24.74 12.13 6.72
C ALA A 557 25.00 11.87 8.21
N GLU A 558 24.30 12.57 9.10
CA GLU A 558 24.53 12.45 10.54
C GLU A 558 23.23 12.21 11.29
N LEU A 559 23.20 11.16 12.10
CA LEU A 559 22.10 10.83 13.01
C LEU A 559 22.47 11.27 14.42
N PHE A 560 21.67 12.16 14.99
CA PHE A 560 21.81 12.63 16.35
C PHE A 560 20.89 11.86 17.28
N ARG A 561 21.39 11.52 18.46
CA ARG A 561 20.58 10.90 19.51
C ARG A 561 19.76 11.92 20.31
N LEU A 562 18.75 11.42 21.01
CA LEU A 562 18.05 12.16 22.05
C LEU A 562 19.01 12.61 23.15
N ARG A 563 18.85 13.86 23.64
CA ARG A 563 19.74 14.44 24.66
C ARG A 563 19.82 13.55 25.93
N PRO A 564 21.04 13.20 26.38
CA PRO A 564 21.26 12.52 27.65
C PRO A 564 20.66 13.28 28.84
N SER A 565 20.04 12.54 29.78
CA SER A 565 19.61 13.12 31.06
C SER A 565 20.81 13.20 31.99
N ALA A 566 21.23 14.42 32.35
CA ALA A 566 22.32 14.66 33.31
C ALA A 566 23.64 13.93 32.93
N GLY A 567 23.95 13.82 31.64
CA GLY A 567 25.17 13.16 31.15
C GLY A 567 25.16 11.62 31.22
N SER A 568 24.01 10.98 31.49
CA SER A 568 23.91 9.52 31.51
C SER A 568 23.88 8.92 30.10
N ASP A 569 24.71 7.91 29.86
CA ASP A 569 24.72 7.14 28.60
C ASP A 569 23.41 6.37 28.34
N MET A 570 22.77 5.92 29.43
CA MET A 570 21.67 4.96 29.42
C MET A 570 20.29 5.59 29.67
N VAL A 571 20.24 6.89 30.03
CA VAL A 571 18.99 7.57 30.39
C VAL A 571 18.85 8.86 29.60
N ALA A 572 17.75 9.00 28.86
CA ALA A 572 17.41 10.21 28.12
C ALA A 572 16.09 10.83 28.60
N ARG A 573 15.90 12.12 28.33
CA ARG A 573 14.61 12.82 28.55
C ARG A 573 14.06 13.27 27.22
N ASP A 574 12.80 12.95 26.97
CA ASP A 574 12.06 13.46 25.82
C ASP A 574 11.27 14.69 26.26
N ASN A 575 11.66 15.87 25.76
CA ASN A 575 11.06 17.15 26.14
C ASN A 575 9.98 17.62 25.14
N ARG A 576 9.61 16.78 24.16
CA ARG A 576 8.58 17.13 23.19
C ARG A 576 7.20 17.27 23.87
N PRO A 577 6.31 18.16 23.38
CA PRO A 577 4.96 18.29 23.91
C PRO A 577 4.16 17.01 23.67
N VAL A 578 3.51 16.53 24.72
CA VAL A 578 2.73 15.28 24.74
C VAL A 578 1.30 15.61 25.14
N GLY A 579 0.35 15.25 24.28
CA GLY A 579 -1.06 15.17 24.60
C GLY A 579 -1.41 13.79 25.16
N THR A 580 -2.19 13.75 26.25
CA THR A 580 -2.68 12.48 26.79
C THR A 580 -4.07 12.20 26.21
N TYR A 581 -4.22 11.09 25.50
CA TYR A 581 -5.47 10.65 24.91
C TYR A 581 -6.05 9.47 25.68
N VAL A 582 -7.33 9.53 26.03
CA VAL A 582 -8.03 8.42 26.70
C VAL A 582 -8.69 7.54 25.65
N LEU A 583 -8.25 6.29 25.57
CA LEU A 583 -8.87 5.27 24.73
C LEU A 583 -10.08 4.68 25.46
N ASN A 584 -11.10 4.29 24.70
CA ASN A 584 -12.33 3.72 25.25
C ASN A 584 -12.20 2.22 25.62
N LEU A 585 -11.04 1.83 26.14
CA LEU A 585 -10.69 0.49 26.59
C LEU A 585 -10.49 0.46 28.11
N LEU A 586 -11.25 -0.38 28.82
CA LEU A 586 -10.97 -0.76 30.21
C LEU A 586 -10.05 -1.98 30.20
N PRO A 587 -8.76 -1.85 30.51
CA PRO A 587 -7.82 -2.96 30.43
C PRO A 587 -8.06 -3.96 31.57
N PHE A 588 -7.78 -5.23 31.33
CA PHE A 588 -7.68 -6.19 32.43
C PHE A 588 -6.41 -5.92 33.23
N ALA A 589 -6.57 -5.64 34.52
CA ALA A 589 -5.47 -5.56 35.48
C ALA A 589 -4.92 -6.96 35.81
N SER A 590 -5.80 -7.97 35.74
CA SER A 590 -5.46 -9.38 35.93
C SER A 590 -6.43 -10.25 35.13
N ILE A 591 -5.92 -11.36 34.59
CA ILE A 591 -6.70 -12.40 33.94
C ILE A 591 -6.34 -13.77 34.53
N PRO A 592 -7.25 -14.76 34.49
CA PRO A 592 -6.94 -16.12 34.89
C PRO A 592 -5.76 -16.70 34.10
N ASN A 593 -4.96 -17.55 34.76
CA ASN A 593 -3.79 -18.22 34.16
C ASN A 593 -4.13 -19.22 33.02
N GLY A 594 -5.41 -19.41 32.71
CA GLY A 594 -5.88 -20.29 31.66
C GLY A 594 -7.40 -20.41 31.63
N MET A 595 -7.91 -21.25 30.73
CA MET A 595 -9.31 -21.68 30.72
C MET A 595 -9.39 -23.21 30.81
N THR A 596 -10.39 -23.72 31.50
CA THR A 596 -10.63 -25.15 31.65
C THR A 596 -11.62 -25.63 30.59
N HIS A 597 -11.27 -26.74 29.93
CA HIS A 597 -12.10 -27.44 28.96
C HIS A 597 -12.50 -28.82 29.48
N ILE A 598 -13.74 -29.22 29.27
CA ILE A 598 -14.23 -30.59 29.50
C ILE A 598 -15.25 -30.97 28.43
N GLU A 599 -15.23 -32.22 27.99
CA GLU A 599 -16.27 -32.78 27.12
C GLU A 599 -17.34 -33.48 27.97
N VAL A 600 -18.61 -33.21 27.69
CA VAL A 600 -19.76 -33.79 28.39
C VAL A 600 -20.58 -34.72 27.49
N THR A 601 -21.33 -35.62 28.12
CA THR A 601 -22.18 -36.65 27.49
C THR A 601 -23.50 -36.12 26.96
N THR A 602 -23.96 -34.98 27.49
CA THR A 602 -25.21 -34.36 27.07
C THR A 602 -24.99 -33.30 26.00
N ASN A 603 -25.96 -33.20 25.09
CA ASN A 603 -26.03 -32.20 24.02
C ASN A 603 -27.20 -31.23 24.23
N ARG A 604 -27.75 -31.13 25.45
CA ARG A 604 -28.90 -30.27 25.75
C ARG A 604 -28.73 -29.51 27.07
N TRP A 605 -29.18 -28.25 27.05
CA TRP A 605 -29.07 -27.35 28.20
C TRP A 605 -29.96 -27.73 29.39
N ASP A 606 -31.10 -28.36 29.14
CA ASP A 606 -32.03 -28.81 30.18
C ASP A 606 -31.45 -29.98 30.98
N GLU A 607 -30.95 -31.00 30.30
CA GLU A 607 -30.27 -32.14 30.93
C GLU A 607 -29.02 -31.72 31.71
N LEU A 608 -28.24 -30.77 31.17
CA LEU A 608 -27.05 -30.25 31.85
C LEU A 608 -27.42 -29.55 33.16
N ARG A 609 -28.51 -28.77 33.17
CA ARG A 609 -29.01 -28.05 34.36
C ARG A 609 -29.60 -28.96 35.42
N GLU A 610 -30.19 -30.09 35.02
CA GLU A 610 -30.74 -31.07 35.95
C GLU A 610 -29.63 -31.85 36.66
N LYS A 611 -28.54 -32.16 35.95
CA LYS A 611 -27.46 -33.03 36.44
C LYS A 611 -26.30 -32.28 37.08
N VAL A 612 -26.13 -30.98 36.80
CA VAL A 612 -25.01 -30.18 37.28
C VAL A 612 -25.52 -28.88 37.93
N PRO A 613 -25.10 -28.54 39.16
CA PRO A 613 -25.44 -27.28 39.80
C PRO A 613 -24.66 -26.13 39.15
N LEU A 614 -25.16 -25.63 38.00
CA LEU A 614 -24.48 -24.58 37.21
C LEU A 614 -24.32 -23.26 37.97
N SER A 615 -25.10 -23.00 39.03
CA SER A 615 -24.89 -21.84 39.91
C SER A 615 -23.50 -21.84 40.55
N ASP A 616 -22.96 -23.04 40.80
CA ASP A 616 -21.71 -23.24 41.51
C ASP A 616 -20.53 -23.33 40.54
N ALA A 617 -20.80 -23.64 39.27
CA ALA A 617 -19.81 -23.65 38.19
C ALA A 617 -19.49 -22.24 37.66
N GLY A 618 -20.33 -21.24 38.00
CA GLY A 618 -20.17 -19.88 37.50
C GLY A 618 -20.55 -19.75 36.03
N GLU A 619 -19.87 -18.83 35.33
CA GLU A 619 -20.13 -18.62 33.90
C GLU A 619 -19.43 -19.68 33.05
N VAL A 620 -20.19 -20.32 32.17
CA VAL A 620 -19.72 -21.41 31.31
C VAL A 620 -20.19 -21.25 29.88
N ILE A 621 -19.37 -21.68 28.93
CA ILE A 621 -19.77 -21.85 27.53
C ILE A 621 -20.07 -23.32 27.32
N PHE A 622 -21.25 -23.65 26.80
CA PHE A 622 -21.60 -25.01 26.41
C PHE A 622 -21.96 -25.07 24.92
N GLU A 623 -21.16 -25.82 24.17
CA GLU A 623 -21.34 -26.07 22.75
C GLU A 623 -22.09 -27.37 22.54
N TRP A 624 -23.41 -27.27 22.60
CA TRP A 624 -24.32 -28.41 22.57
C TRP A 624 -24.15 -29.37 21.37
N ARG A 625 -23.56 -28.93 20.26
CA ARG A 625 -23.34 -29.80 19.09
C ARG A 625 -22.17 -30.78 19.28
N THR A 626 -21.15 -30.36 20.02
CA THR A 626 -19.93 -31.14 20.25
C THR A 626 -19.90 -31.75 21.65
N GLY A 627 -20.64 -31.16 22.59
CA GLY A 627 -20.55 -31.49 24.00
C GLY A 627 -19.39 -30.78 24.70
N ASP A 628 -18.75 -29.80 24.06
CA ASP A 628 -17.65 -29.06 24.67
C ASP A 628 -18.15 -28.04 25.69
N LEU A 629 -17.48 -28.00 26.83
CA LEU A 629 -17.73 -27.02 27.88
C LEU A 629 -16.45 -26.29 28.28
N TRP A 630 -16.55 -24.98 28.42
CA TRP A 630 -15.44 -24.09 28.76
C TRP A 630 -15.78 -23.24 29.98
N SER A 631 -14.81 -23.04 30.88
CA SER A 631 -14.95 -22.24 32.09
C SER A 631 -13.61 -21.62 32.51
N PHE A 632 -13.65 -20.55 33.32
CA PHE A 632 -12.47 -20.08 34.06
C PHE A 632 -12.29 -20.77 35.42
N ALA A 633 -13.26 -21.60 35.84
CA ALA A 633 -13.13 -22.36 37.08
C ALA A 633 -11.95 -23.35 37.02
N PRO A 634 -11.25 -23.59 38.16
CA PRO A 634 -10.18 -24.58 38.21
C PRO A 634 -10.65 -25.97 37.78
N ASP A 635 -9.77 -26.72 37.12
CA ASP A 635 -10.02 -28.09 36.65
C ASP A 635 -10.52 -29.04 37.75
N VAL A 636 -10.01 -28.93 38.98
CA VAL A 636 -10.48 -29.72 40.14
C VAL A 636 -11.97 -29.48 40.40
N LEU A 637 -12.41 -28.22 40.35
CA LEU A 637 -13.81 -27.86 40.57
C LEU A 637 -14.68 -28.33 39.40
N VAL A 638 -14.22 -28.11 38.15
CA VAL A 638 -14.94 -28.55 36.95
C VAL A 638 -15.10 -30.06 36.94
N ASN A 639 -14.05 -30.83 37.25
CA ASN A 639 -14.12 -32.29 37.35
C ASN A 639 -15.12 -32.74 38.42
N THR A 640 -15.19 -32.03 39.55
CA THR A 640 -16.11 -32.37 40.65
C THR A 640 -17.57 -32.07 40.27
N LEU A 641 -17.84 -30.87 39.75
CA LEU A 641 -19.20 -30.44 39.42
C LEU A 641 -19.78 -31.18 38.21
N PHE A 642 -18.96 -31.42 37.18
CA PHE A 642 -19.41 -32.04 35.93
C PHE A 642 -19.22 -33.56 35.91
N ALA A 643 -18.75 -34.19 37.00
CA ALA A 643 -18.61 -35.64 37.09
C ALA A 643 -19.83 -36.45 36.61
N PRO A 644 -21.10 -36.07 36.89
CA PRO A 644 -22.27 -36.82 36.44
C PRO A 644 -22.47 -36.88 34.92
N VAL A 645 -21.81 -35.97 34.19
CA VAL A 645 -21.97 -35.82 32.73
C VAL A 645 -20.64 -35.83 31.98
N ALA A 646 -19.49 -36.02 32.65
CA ALA A 646 -18.17 -35.96 32.04
C ALA A 646 -17.90 -37.17 31.12
N LYS A 647 -17.41 -36.93 29.89
CA LYS A 647 -16.83 -37.97 29.02
C LYS A 647 -15.36 -38.25 29.32
N GLY A 648 -14.67 -37.28 29.91
CA GLY A 648 -13.25 -37.35 30.26
C GLY A 648 -12.89 -36.35 31.36
N ARG A 649 -11.60 -36.28 31.70
CA ARG A 649 -11.12 -35.30 32.68
C ARG A 649 -11.03 -33.91 32.07
N ALA A 650 -11.41 -32.90 32.86
CA ALA A 650 -11.19 -31.51 32.50
C ALA A 650 -9.69 -31.22 32.36
N ARG A 651 -9.34 -30.36 31.41
CA ARG A 651 -7.98 -29.91 31.13
C ARG A 651 -7.91 -28.38 31.17
N THR A 652 -6.95 -27.86 31.91
CA THR A 652 -6.59 -26.43 31.85
C THR A 652 -5.74 -26.15 30.61
N ILE A 653 -6.12 -25.14 29.85
CA ILE A 653 -5.37 -24.60 28.71
C ILE A 653 -4.72 -23.30 29.15
N SER A 654 -3.40 -23.22 29.00
CA SER A 654 -2.60 -22.06 29.43
C SER A 654 -2.86 -20.81 28.56
N VAL A 655 -2.59 -19.62 29.09
CA VAL A 655 -2.65 -18.37 28.31
C VAL A 655 -1.74 -18.43 27.07
N GLU A 656 -0.54 -19.02 27.16
CA GLU A 656 0.37 -19.15 26.02
C GLU A 656 -0.23 -19.98 24.86
N GLU A 657 -0.93 -21.07 25.18
CA GLU A 657 -1.66 -21.86 24.18
C GLU A 657 -2.83 -21.10 23.58
N ILE A 658 -3.55 -20.33 24.40
CA ILE A 658 -4.66 -19.48 23.96
C ILE A 658 -4.16 -18.44 22.96
N GLU A 659 -3.03 -17.79 23.25
CA GLU A 659 -2.47 -16.73 22.41
C GLU A 659 -2.04 -17.23 21.03
N LYS A 660 -1.67 -18.51 20.90
CA LYS A 660 -1.27 -19.13 19.62
C LYS A 660 -2.46 -19.59 18.75
N SER A 661 -3.69 -19.58 19.27
CA SER A 661 -4.87 -20.12 18.56
C SER A 661 -6.02 -19.11 18.48
N PRO A 662 -6.39 -18.63 17.27
CA PRO A 662 -7.52 -17.72 17.10
C PRO A 662 -8.86 -18.27 17.64
N ILE A 663 -9.04 -19.59 17.59
CA ILE A 663 -10.25 -20.26 18.11
C ILE A 663 -10.29 -20.12 19.63
N LEU A 664 -9.19 -20.41 20.32
CA LEU A 664 -9.11 -20.30 21.78
C LEU A 664 -9.22 -18.85 22.24
N GLN A 665 -8.63 -17.88 21.52
CA GLN A 665 -8.83 -16.46 21.80
C GLN A 665 -10.32 -16.06 21.75
N ALA A 666 -11.07 -16.58 20.78
CA ALA A 666 -12.51 -16.33 20.70
C ALA A 666 -13.29 -16.91 21.89
N LYS A 667 -12.89 -18.09 22.38
CA LYS A 667 -13.48 -18.69 23.60
C LYS A 667 -13.16 -17.89 24.84
N PHE A 668 -11.92 -17.46 24.99
CA PHE A 668 -11.46 -16.62 26.10
C PHE A 668 -12.25 -15.30 26.14
N SER A 669 -12.32 -14.61 25.01
CA SER A 669 -13.11 -13.38 24.82
C SER A 669 -14.58 -13.59 25.19
N TRP A 670 -15.17 -14.72 24.80
CA TRP A 670 -16.55 -15.05 25.15
C TRP A 670 -16.73 -15.28 26.65
N LEU A 671 -15.85 -16.04 27.32
CA LEU A 671 -15.92 -16.23 28.77
C LEU A 671 -15.80 -14.89 29.51
N CYS A 672 -14.82 -14.06 29.17
CA CYS A 672 -14.68 -12.70 29.74
C CYS A 672 -15.97 -11.88 29.57
N ARG A 673 -16.62 -11.98 28.40
CA ARG A 673 -17.89 -11.29 28.14
C ARG A 673 -19.02 -11.80 29.04
N LEU A 674 -19.15 -13.11 29.25
CA LEU A 674 -20.18 -13.66 30.13
C LEU A 674 -20.01 -13.14 31.57
N HIS A 675 -18.78 -13.15 32.07
CA HIS A 675 -18.43 -12.57 33.36
C HIS A 675 -18.77 -11.08 33.46
N PHE A 676 -18.47 -10.30 32.43
CA PHE A 676 -18.83 -8.89 32.39
C PHE A 676 -20.35 -8.67 32.34
N GLU A 677 -21.09 -9.45 31.56
CA GLU A 677 -22.55 -9.41 31.51
C GLU A 677 -23.18 -9.78 32.87
N ALA A 678 -22.62 -10.76 33.58
CA ALA A 678 -23.01 -11.12 34.94
C ALA A 678 -22.75 -9.96 35.92
N TYR A 679 -21.60 -9.30 35.80
CA TYR A 679 -21.26 -8.12 36.59
C TYR A 679 -22.24 -6.97 36.35
N LEU A 680 -22.59 -6.69 35.08
CA LEU A 680 -23.52 -5.61 34.73
C LEU A 680 -24.91 -5.77 35.33
N LYS A 681 -25.39 -7.00 35.57
CA LYS A 681 -26.70 -7.24 36.21
C LYS A 681 -26.80 -6.65 37.62
N ARG A 682 -25.68 -6.44 38.31
CA ARG A 682 -25.65 -5.80 39.64
C ARG A 682 -26.16 -4.36 39.62
N PHE A 683 -26.15 -3.72 38.44
CA PHE A 683 -26.61 -2.34 38.26
C PHE A 683 -28.09 -2.24 37.83
N GLU A 684 -28.81 -3.36 37.68
CA GLU A 684 -30.24 -3.35 37.37
C GLU A 684 -31.09 -2.54 38.38
N PRO A 685 -30.87 -2.61 39.71
CA PRO A 685 -31.56 -1.75 40.68
C PRO A 685 -31.30 -0.26 40.45
N ARG A 686 -30.13 0.09 39.90
CA ARG A 686 -29.75 1.45 39.51
C ARG A 686 -30.27 1.82 38.12
N GLY A 687 -30.99 0.92 37.45
CA GLY A 687 -31.72 1.14 36.21
C GLY A 687 -30.95 0.79 34.94
N LEU A 688 -29.72 0.28 35.03
CA LEU A 688 -28.93 -0.15 33.89
C LEU A 688 -29.35 -1.57 33.50
N ILE A 689 -29.89 -1.75 32.30
CA ILE A 689 -30.31 -3.07 31.81
C ILE A 689 -29.50 -3.47 30.58
N ILE A 690 -29.31 -4.77 30.38
CA ILE A 690 -28.72 -5.31 29.15
C ILE A 690 -29.83 -5.45 28.10
N GLU A 691 -29.62 -4.86 26.92
CA GLU A 691 -30.55 -4.99 25.80
C GLU A 691 -30.60 -6.43 25.32
N LYS A 692 -31.80 -6.91 25.02
CA LYS A 692 -32.03 -8.22 24.41
C LYS A 692 -32.36 -8.08 22.93
N ASP A 693 -31.85 -8.99 22.11
CA ASP A 693 -32.21 -9.11 20.70
C ASP A 693 -33.63 -9.69 20.54
N LYS A 694 -34.09 -9.84 19.29
CA LYS A 694 -35.42 -10.40 18.99
C LYS A 694 -35.62 -11.84 19.50
N LYS A 695 -34.53 -12.56 19.77
CA LYS A 695 -34.52 -13.94 20.28
C LYS A 695 -34.34 -13.99 21.80
N GLY A 696 -34.25 -12.85 22.48
CA GLY A 696 -34.06 -12.75 23.92
C GLY A 696 -32.60 -12.84 24.39
N HIS A 697 -31.63 -12.89 23.49
CA HIS A 697 -30.21 -12.96 23.84
C HIS A 697 -29.61 -11.56 24.07
N PRO A 698 -28.58 -11.42 24.92
CA PRO A 698 -27.86 -10.16 25.08
C PRO A 698 -27.36 -9.58 23.74
N ALA A 699 -27.75 -8.35 23.44
CA ALA A 699 -27.37 -7.63 22.22
C ALA A 699 -26.03 -6.88 22.35
N ARG A 700 -25.22 -7.23 23.37
CA ARG A 700 -23.93 -6.58 23.69
C ARG A 700 -24.01 -5.07 23.92
N ARG A 701 -25.16 -4.62 24.43
CA ARG A 701 -25.44 -3.22 24.76
C ARG A 701 -26.16 -3.15 26.10
N ALA A 702 -25.84 -2.13 26.88
CA ALA A 702 -26.57 -1.81 28.10
C ALA A 702 -27.01 -0.34 28.09
N TYR A 703 -28.17 -0.03 28.65
CA TYR A 703 -28.68 1.35 28.73
C TYR A 703 -29.56 1.55 29.97
N PHE A 704 -29.64 2.80 30.42
CA PHE A 704 -30.48 3.15 31.57
C PHE A 704 -31.96 3.24 31.21
N THR A 705 -32.83 2.82 32.12
CA THR A 705 -34.29 2.96 32.00
C THR A 705 -34.83 4.09 32.87
N ALA A 706 -35.99 4.63 32.54
CA ALA A 706 -36.61 5.71 33.31
C ALA A 706 -36.85 5.32 34.78
N LEU A 707 -36.86 6.32 35.66
CA LEU A 707 -37.20 6.11 37.07
C LEU A 707 -38.66 6.49 37.28
N LYS A 708 -39.54 5.49 37.44
CA LYS A 708 -41.00 5.69 37.62
C LYS A 708 -41.61 6.64 36.56
N GLY A 709 -41.20 6.48 35.30
CA GLY A 709 -41.69 7.32 34.18
C GLY A 709 -41.15 8.77 34.16
N ASN A 710 -40.10 9.07 34.93
CA ASN A 710 -39.43 10.37 34.97
C ASN A 710 -37.92 10.24 34.70
N ASN A 711 -37.21 11.37 34.72
CA ASN A 711 -35.76 11.41 34.58
C ASN A 711 -35.09 10.52 35.64
N ARG A 712 -33.94 9.92 35.27
CA ARG A 712 -33.09 9.17 36.20
C ARG A 712 -31.80 9.93 36.44
N PRO A 713 -31.59 10.56 37.61
CA PRO A 713 -30.29 11.09 38.00
C PRO A 713 -29.42 9.99 38.61
N ILE A 714 -28.12 10.02 38.29
CA ILE A 714 -27.06 9.28 38.97
C ILE A 714 -26.09 10.29 39.57
N PHE A 715 -25.68 10.04 40.82
CA PHE A 715 -24.67 10.81 41.52
C PHE A 715 -23.37 10.02 41.58
N TYR A 716 -22.25 10.67 41.30
CA TYR A 716 -20.93 10.05 41.35
C TYR A 716 -19.85 11.07 41.75
N ASP A 717 -18.73 10.55 42.22
CA ASP A 717 -17.57 11.34 42.62
C ASP A 717 -16.44 11.22 41.58
N THR A 718 -15.69 12.30 41.44
CA THR A 718 -14.40 12.35 40.73
C THR A 718 -13.33 12.86 41.67
N PRO A 719 -12.03 12.66 41.38
CA PRO A 719 -10.94 13.21 42.19
C PRO A 719 -11.03 14.73 42.38
N LEU A 720 -11.59 15.44 41.41
CA LEU A 720 -11.69 16.91 41.40
C LEU A 720 -12.99 17.43 42.03
N ARG A 721 -14.08 16.68 41.95
CA ARG A 721 -15.43 17.13 42.36
C ARG A 721 -16.28 15.97 42.86
N LYS A 722 -16.88 16.15 44.04
CA LYS A 722 -17.83 15.22 44.65
C LYS A 722 -19.28 15.55 44.30
N ASN A 723 -20.16 14.55 44.41
CA ASN A 723 -21.60 14.60 44.26
C ASN A 723 -22.07 15.20 42.91
N ILE A 724 -21.41 14.80 41.82
CA ILE A 724 -21.77 15.24 40.48
C ILE A 724 -23.08 14.57 40.09
N ARG A 725 -24.10 15.39 39.79
CA ARG A 725 -25.40 14.92 39.28
C ARG A 725 -25.34 14.76 37.77
N ARG A 726 -25.66 13.58 37.26
CA ARG A 726 -25.82 13.28 35.83
C ARG A 726 -27.19 12.67 35.55
N ASP A 727 -28.02 13.36 34.77
CA ASP A 727 -29.33 12.84 34.36
C ASP A 727 -29.15 11.86 33.19
N VAL A 728 -28.94 10.57 33.51
CA VAL A 728 -28.67 9.49 32.54
C VAL A 728 -29.91 9.06 31.74
N VAL A 729 -31.10 9.44 32.21
CA VAL A 729 -32.35 9.31 31.43
C VAL A 729 -33.11 10.62 31.49
N LYS A 730 -33.50 11.14 30.33
CA LYS A 730 -34.24 12.39 30.17
C LYS A 730 -35.56 12.16 29.45
N ARG A 731 -36.68 12.54 30.07
CA ARG A 731 -38.00 12.57 29.44
C ARG A 731 -38.07 13.71 28.44
N ARG A 732 -38.63 13.44 27.26
CA ARG A 732 -38.79 14.37 26.14
C ARG A 732 -40.21 14.30 25.60
N GLY A 733 -40.78 15.45 25.25
CA GLY A 733 -42.17 15.57 24.78
C GLY A 733 -43.21 15.54 25.90
N GLU A 734 -44.42 16.00 25.59
CA GLU A 734 -45.55 16.13 26.53
C GLU A 734 -46.54 14.97 26.40
N ASP A 735 -47.13 14.58 27.53
CA ASP A 735 -48.25 13.64 27.66
C ASP A 735 -48.18 12.39 26.78
N GLN A 736 -49.05 12.28 25.75
CA GLN A 736 -49.16 11.10 24.91
C GLN A 736 -48.00 10.93 23.91
N LYS A 737 -47.14 11.96 23.74
CA LYS A 737 -45.96 11.92 22.87
C LYS A 737 -44.64 11.79 23.65
N ALA A 738 -44.71 11.45 24.93
CA ALA A 738 -43.52 11.29 25.77
C ALA A 738 -42.62 10.13 25.29
N TRP A 739 -41.32 10.42 25.14
CA TRP A 739 -40.26 9.47 24.86
C TRP A 739 -39.06 9.78 25.75
N PHE A 740 -38.11 8.84 25.85
CA PHE A 740 -36.94 9.00 26.73
C PHE A 740 -35.65 8.93 25.93
N GLU A 741 -34.73 9.83 26.27
CA GLU A 741 -33.33 9.80 25.87
C GLU A 741 -32.56 9.12 27.00
N CYS A 742 -32.04 7.92 26.74
CA CYS A 742 -31.37 7.07 27.72
C CYS A 742 -29.90 6.90 27.36
N GLU A 743 -28.99 7.18 28.29
CA GLU A 743 -27.57 6.89 28.12
C GLU A 743 -27.30 5.39 28.23
N GLY A 744 -26.37 4.90 27.41
CA GLY A 744 -25.95 3.51 27.40
C GLY A 744 -24.57 3.34 26.77
N PHE A 745 -24.13 2.09 26.67
CA PHE A 745 -22.88 1.75 25.99
C PHE A 745 -22.94 0.36 25.36
N GLY A 746 -22.28 0.22 24.20
CA GLY A 746 -21.91 -1.08 23.65
C GLY A 746 -20.64 -1.57 24.30
N TYR A 747 -20.49 -2.88 24.46
CA TYR A 747 -19.29 -3.48 25.03
C TYR A 747 -18.78 -4.64 24.20
N GLU A 748 -17.46 -4.80 24.17
CA GLU A 748 -16.78 -5.85 23.43
C GLU A 748 -15.45 -6.17 24.11
N VAL A 749 -15.15 -7.47 24.28
CA VAL A 749 -13.84 -7.90 24.76
C VAL A 749 -12.88 -7.95 23.58
N VAL A 750 -11.81 -7.15 23.65
CA VAL A 750 -10.82 -7.01 22.58
C VAL A 750 -9.43 -7.24 23.12
N ARG A 751 -8.51 -7.63 22.23
CA ARG A 751 -7.07 -7.63 22.47
C ARG A 751 -6.43 -6.60 21.53
N GLN A 752 -5.75 -5.60 22.09
CA GLN A 752 -5.09 -4.53 21.32
C GLN A 752 -3.72 -4.25 21.93
N ALA A 753 -2.67 -4.23 21.09
CA ALA A 753 -1.28 -4.08 21.54
C ALA A 753 -0.92 -5.03 22.69
N ASP A 754 -1.29 -6.31 22.52
CA ASP A 754 -1.12 -7.39 23.50
C ASP A 754 -1.86 -7.23 24.84
N ILE A 755 -2.70 -6.21 24.99
CA ILE A 755 -3.52 -5.99 26.19
C ILE A 755 -4.95 -6.46 25.93
N TRP A 756 -5.46 -7.35 26.78
CA TRP A 756 -6.89 -7.66 26.83
C TRP A 756 -7.65 -6.56 27.57
N GLY A 757 -8.85 -6.24 27.10
CA GLY A 757 -9.72 -5.32 27.81
C GLY A 757 -11.15 -5.29 27.27
N ILE A 758 -12.00 -4.52 27.94
CA ILE A 758 -13.39 -4.29 27.54
C ILE A 758 -13.49 -2.92 26.89
N ARG A 759 -13.76 -2.92 25.60
CA ARG A 759 -14.02 -1.70 24.84
C ARG A 759 -15.44 -1.23 25.10
N ILE A 760 -15.58 -0.02 25.64
CA ILE A 760 -16.87 0.61 25.96
C ILE A 760 -17.16 1.69 24.91
N LYS A 761 -18.30 1.60 24.23
CA LYS A 761 -18.73 2.59 23.22
C LYS A 761 -20.01 3.27 23.69
N PRO A 762 -19.93 4.45 24.33
CA PRO A 762 -21.11 5.21 24.75
C PRO A 762 -22.07 5.47 23.58
N PHE A 763 -23.37 5.40 23.84
CA PHE A 763 -24.41 5.73 22.88
C PHE A 763 -25.68 6.19 23.59
N TYR A 764 -26.65 6.70 22.83
CA TYR A 764 -27.98 7.06 23.33
C TYR A 764 -29.04 6.09 22.81
N MET A 765 -29.75 5.43 23.72
CA MET A 765 -30.97 4.67 23.43
C MET A 765 -32.18 5.60 23.50
N PHE A 766 -33.06 5.54 22.50
CA PHE A 766 -34.34 6.25 22.54
C PHE A 766 -35.46 5.28 22.86
N ALA A 767 -36.12 5.47 24.00
CA ALA A 767 -37.17 4.59 24.49
C ALA A 767 -38.58 5.21 24.35
N LYS A 768 -39.59 4.34 24.28
CA LYS A 768 -41.03 4.66 24.26
C LYS A 768 -41.47 5.27 25.61
N ARG A 769 -42.75 5.57 25.74
CA ARG A 769 -43.38 6.14 26.96
C ARG A 769 -43.15 5.31 28.23
N ASP A 770 -42.92 4.01 28.10
CA ASP A 770 -42.57 3.15 29.24
C ASP A 770 -41.16 3.40 29.79
N GLY A 771 -40.35 4.18 29.08
CA GLY A 771 -38.98 4.53 29.47
C GLY A 771 -38.01 3.36 29.46
N ALA A 772 -38.39 2.25 28.81
CA ALA A 772 -37.58 1.03 28.75
C ALA A 772 -37.54 0.43 27.34
N SER A 773 -38.67 0.39 26.63
CA SER A 773 -38.74 -0.25 25.31
C SER A 773 -38.16 0.63 24.21
N PRO A 774 -37.26 0.14 23.34
CA PRO A 774 -36.70 0.94 22.25
C PRO A 774 -37.76 1.46 21.25
N LEU A 775 -37.54 2.67 20.72
CA LEU A 775 -38.29 3.20 19.58
C LEU A 775 -38.02 2.40 18.29
N PRO A 776 -38.89 2.47 17.27
CA PRO A 776 -38.65 1.86 15.96
C PRO A 776 -37.31 2.29 15.34
N GLY A 777 -36.65 1.38 14.60
CA GLY A 777 -35.29 1.55 14.06
C GLY A 777 -35.05 2.86 13.32
N TYR A 778 -35.94 3.26 12.41
CA TYR A 778 -35.80 4.49 11.61
C TYR A 778 -35.83 5.77 12.46
N MET A 779 -36.65 5.80 13.52
CA MET A 779 -36.70 6.93 14.46
C MET A 779 -35.45 6.98 15.36
N ARG A 780 -34.88 5.83 15.72
CA ARG A 780 -33.64 5.76 16.52
C ARG A 780 -32.45 6.32 15.75
N THR A 781 -32.25 5.89 14.51
CA THR A 781 -31.10 6.33 13.70
C THR A 781 -31.14 7.84 13.45
N SER A 782 -32.29 8.39 13.06
CA SER A 782 -32.45 9.84 12.84
C SER A 782 -32.16 10.67 14.09
N LYS A 783 -32.66 10.25 15.27
CA LYS A 783 -32.45 10.95 16.54
C LYS A 783 -31.02 10.79 17.07
N ALA A 784 -30.41 9.62 16.89
CA ALA A 784 -29.02 9.36 17.27
C ALA A 784 -28.05 10.20 16.43
N THR A 785 -28.20 10.20 15.10
CA THR A 785 -27.38 11.00 14.19
C THR A 785 -27.51 12.50 14.47
N ARG A 786 -28.73 12.98 14.80
CA ARG A 786 -28.94 14.38 15.20
C ARG A 786 -28.28 14.72 16.54
N ARG A 787 -28.25 13.80 17.50
CA ARG A 787 -27.61 14.02 18.83
C ARG A 787 -26.09 14.02 18.72
N ILE A 788 -25.52 13.06 17.98
CA ILE A 788 -24.07 12.92 17.74
C ILE A 788 -23.48 14.19 17.09
N LYS A 789 -24.25 14.88 16.23
CA LYS A 789 -23.83 16.16 15.62
C LYS A 789 -23.55 17.28 16.65
N PHE A 790 -24.05 17.16 17.88
CA PHE A 790 -23.85 18.14 18.96
C PHE A 790 -22.79 17.72 20.01
N ASP A 791 -22.22 16.52 19.91
CA ASP A 791 -21.17 16.07 20.84
C ASP A 791 -19.79 16.52 20.36
N ARG A 792 -19.12 17.35 21.16
CA ARG A 792 -17.72 17.79 20.99
C ARG A 792 -16.79 16.89 21.80
N ASN A 793 -15.47 16.92 21.53
CA ASN A 793 -14.46 16.08 22.21
C ASN A 793 -14.52 16.11 23.76
N ALA A 794 -14.83 17.26 24.37
CA ALA A 794 -14.97 17.39 25.83
C ALA A 794 -16.12 16.54 26.43
N ASN A 795 -17.16 16.24 25.64
CA ASN A 795 -18.26 15.38 26.09
C ASN A 795 -17.82 13.91 26.17
N VAL A 796 -16.91 13.48 25.28
CA VAL A 796 -16.44 12.08 25.24
C VAL A 796 -15.58 11.74 26.46
N GLU A 797 -14.68 12.62 26.87
CA GLU A 797 -13.87 12.43 28.08
C GLU A 797 -14.75 12.41 29.35
N SER A 798 -15.77 13.28 29.40
CA SER A 798 -16.75 13.29 30.48
C SER A 798 -17.55 11.98 30.54
N ASP A 799 -17.92 11.42 29.39
CA ASP A 799 -18.64 10.16 29.28
C ASP A 799 -17.80 8.97 29.73
N LEU A 800 -16.54 8.88 29.28
CA LEU A 800 -15.62 7.82 29.73
C LEU A 800 -15.31 7.94 31.21
N THR A 801 -15.12 9.15 31.73
CA THR A 801 -14.93 9.38 33.17
C THR A 801 -16.13 8.90 33.97
N PHE A 802 -17.35 9.23 33.52
CA PHE A 802 -18.58 8.75 34.15
C PHE A 802 -18.68 7.22 34.12
N TRP A 803 -18.50 6.59 32.96
CA TRP A 803 -18.62 5.13 32.84
C TRP A 803 -17.56 4.39 33.66
N GLY A 804 -16.31 4.87 33.67
CA GLY A 804 -15.25 4.28 34.48
C GLY A 804 -15.59 4.33 35.98
N ARG A 805 -16.03 5.51 36.46
CA ARG A 805 -16.43 5.67 37.87
C ARG A 805 -17.70 4.91 38.24
N PHE A 806 -18.69 4.87 37.34
CA PHE A 806 -19.94 4.18 37.56
C PHE A 806 -19.72 2.66 37.62
N LEU A 807 -18.99 2.10 36.66
CA LEU A 807 -18.68 0.68 36.60
C LEU A 807 -17.73 0.25 37.70
N ALA A 808 -16.78 1.08 38.13
CA ALA A 808 -15.88 0.75 39.22
C ALA A 808 -16.46 1.05 40.62
N GLU A 809 -17.67 1.60 40.69
CA GLU A 809 -18.28 2.09 41.94
C GLU A 809 -17.34 3.02 42.74
N GLY A 810 -16.50 3.77 42.02
CA GLY A 810 -15.48 4.67 42.59
C GLY A 810 -14.14 4.01 42.95
N GLY A 811 -14.03 2.69 42.92
CA GLY A 811 -12.81 1.92 43.22
C GLY A 811 -11.73 1.99 42.13
N PRO A 812 -10.48 1.59 42.46
CA PRO A 812 -9.38 1.56 41.49
C PRO A 812 -9.45 0.36 40.54
N THR A 813 -10.12 -0.73 40.93
CA THR A 813 -10.27 -1.96 40.13
C THR A 813 -11.71 -2.48 40.18
N ILE A 814 -12.08 -3.28 39.19
CA ILE A 814 -13.40 -3.90 39.06
C ILE A 814 -13.20 -5.42 39.03
N ASN A 815 -13.68 -6.12 40.05
CA ASN A 815 -13.70 -7.58 40.02
C ASN A 815 -14.96 -8.08 39.32
N ILE A 816 -14.79 -8.56 38.08
CA ILE A 816 -15.87 -9.16 37.27
C ILE A 816 -15.89 -10.69 37.37
N GLY A 817 -14.98 -11.24 38.18
CA GLY A 817 -14.95 -12.63 38.56
C GLY A 817 -16.17 -13.08 39.36
N ASN A 818 -16.25 -14.39 39.57
CA ASN A 818 -17.22 -15.04 40.44
C ASN A 818 -16.51 -15.77 41.60
N GLY A 819 -17.25 -16.54 42.41
CA GLY A 819 -16.72 -17.15 43.63
C GLY A 819 -15.42 -17.97 43.47
N TYR A 820 -15.16 -18.52 42.28
CA TYR A 820 -13.98 -19.36 41.99
C TYR A 820 -13.01 -18.75 40.98
N VAL A 821 -13.29 -17.53 40.52
CA VAL A 821 -12.46 -16.78 39.54
C VAL A 821 -12.13 -15.43 40.17
N GLY A 822 -11.25 -15.43 41.17
CA GLY A 822 -10.96 -14.23 41.98
C GLY A 822 -10.03 -13.21 41.30
N ASP A 823 -9.40 -13.60 40.20
CA ASP A 823 -8.30 -12.91 39.52
C ASP A 823 -8.69 -12.32 38.16
N LEU A 824 -9.98 -12.31 37.80
CA LEU A 824 -10.49 -11.63 36.60
C LEU A 824 -10.86 -10.18 36.95
N LEU A 825 -9.87 -9.29 36.85
CA LEU A 825 -9.94 -7.90 37.32
C LEU A 825 -9.76 -6.92 36.17
N LEU A 826 -10.62 -5.89 36.09
CA LEU A 826 -10.42 -4.72 35.23
C LEU A 826 -9.82 -3.57 36.03
N GLU A 827 -9.10 -2.68 35.36
CA GLU A 827 -8.83 -1.35 35.88
C GLU A 827 -10.13 -0.53 35.96
N GLY A 828 -10.26 0.29 37.00
CA GLY A 828 -11.38 1.23 37.17
C GLY A 828 -11.25 2.50 36.30
N SER A 829 -10.20 2.58 35.50
CA SER A 829 -9.93 3.71 34.60
C SER A 829 -9.58 3.22 33.19
N PHE A 830 -9.93 4.06 32.21
CA PHE A 830 -9.67 3.80 30.80
C PHE A 830 -8.18 3.99 30.44
N VAL A 831 -7.68 3.24 29.46
CA VAL A 831 -6.28 3.35 28.99
C VAL A 831 -6.00 4.78 28.54
N SER A 832 -4.94 5.37 29.08
CA SER A 832 -4.42 6.67 28.65
C SER A 832 -3.12 6.46 27.87
N VAL A 833 -3.04 7.01 26.66
CA VAL A 833 -1.84 6.98 25.83
C VAL A 833 -1.32 8.41 25.69
N ASP A 834 -0.04 8.57 25.99
CA ASP A 834 0.70 9.80 25.79
C ASP A 834 1.16 9.83 24.33
N VAL A 835 0.61 10.73 23.52
CA VAL A 835 0.94 10.92 22.10
C VAL A 835 1.65 12.25 21.93
N GLN A 836 2.72 12.26 21.15
CA GLN A 836 3.48 13.48 20.87
C GLN A 836 2.74 14.35 19.86
N GLU A 837 2.62 15.65 20.15
CA GLU A 837 1.85 16.60 19.33
C GLU A 837 2.70 17.39 18.34
N GLY A 838 3.93 16.94 18.07
CA GLY A 838 4.79 17.55 17.05
C GLY A 838 4.12 17.52 15.68
N GLY A 839 3.84 18.70 15.11
CA GLY A 839 3.23 18.85 13.79
C GLY A 839 1.70 18.95 13.75
N LEU A 840 0.99 18.84 14.88
CA LEU A 840 -0.47 19.05 14.95
C LEU A 840 -0.88 20.50 15.29
N ILE A 841 0.10 21.35 15.58
CA ILE A 841 -0.09 22.80 15.76
C ILE A 841 0.44 23.49 14.51
N ASP A 842 -0.36 23.44 13.43
CA ASP A 842 -0.25 24.46 12.39
C ASP A 842 -0.59 25.81 13.02
N GLY A 843 0.28 26.80 12.78
CA GLY A 843 0.19 28.11 13.38
C GLY A 843 -1.14 28.82 13.12
N SER A 844 -2.00 28.86 14.13
CA SER A 844 -2.92 29.98 14.38
C SER A 844 -3.48 29.91 15.80
N SER A 845 -2.68 30.28 16.79
CA SER A 845 -3.24 30.89 17.99
C SER A 845 -2.35 32.04 18.37
N ALA A 846 -2.60 33.16 17.69
CA ALA A 846 -2.19 34.46 18.13
C ALA A 846 -2.46 34.60 19.63
N GLU A 847 -1.42 35.02 20.35
CA GLU A 847 -1.57 35.82 21.55
C GLU A 847 -2.57 36.94 21.27
N ASP A 848 -3.82 36.78 21.68
CA ASP A 848 -4.63 37.80 22.36
C ASP A 848 -6.09 37.37 22.38
N ARG A 849 -6.60 37.19 23.61
CA ARG A 849 -7.89 37.72 24.12
C ARG A 849 -8.25 37.00 25.41
N ARG A 850 -7.59 37.43 26.48
CA ARG A 850 -8.30 37.60 27.75
C ARG A 850 -9.24 38.79 27.56
N THR A 851 -10.55 38.57 27.67
CA THR A 851 -11.54 39.47 28.30
C THR A 851 -12.96 38.98 28.03
N ALA A 852 -13.78 39.05 29.10
CA ALA A 852 -15.17 38.64 29.31
C ALA A 852 -15.40 37.16 29.61
#